data_AF-A0A830D9S5-F1
#
_entry.id   AF-A0A830D9S5-F1
#
_cell.length_a   1.000
_cell.length_b   1.000
_cell.length_c   1.000
_cell.angle_alpha   90.00
_cell.angle_beta   90.00
_cell.angle_gamma   90.00
#
_symmetry.space_group_name_H-M   'P 1'
#
loop_
_entity.id
_entity.type
_entity.pdbx_description
1 polymer ?
#
loop_
_entity_poly.entity_id
_entity_poly.type
_entity_poly.pdbx_seq_one_letter_code
_entity_poly.pdbx_strand_id
1 'polypeptide(L)'
;MGTPVNIVVGSHVWVEDPRLAWIDGQVTKINGQEAGIQRSDGQKVVAKLSKIYPKDMEAPAGGVDDMTKLSYLHEPGVLENLKTRYELNEIYTYTGNILIAINPFQKLPHLYNQHMMQQYKGAPLGELSPHVFAVADVAYRAMVNEGKSNSILVSGESGAGKTETTKMLMMYLAFLGGRAATEGRTVEQQVLESNPVLEAFGNAKTVRNNNSSRFGKFVEIQFDKHGRISGAAIRTYLLERSRVCQVSDPERNYHCFYLLCAAPKEEIDKYKLDHPKTFHYLNQSKCYELGGVSDARDYLATRRAMDIVGISKTEQEAIFRVVAAILHLGNIDFGKGKEIDSSIPKDDKAKFHLKTTAELLMCDCVALEDALCKRVMITPEEVIKRCLDPHSAAVSRDGLVDKINKSIGQDPNSKSLIGVLDIYGFESFKHNSFEQFCINFTNEKLQQHFNQHVFKMEQEEYTKEAIDWSYIEFVDNQDVLDLIEKLVRTQTSLWGVFGQNYRATSSVKPGGIIALLDEACMFPKSTHETFSNKLYQTFKVNKRFIKPKLSRTDFTVAHYAGEVQYQSDQFLDKNKDYVVPEYQDLLGASKCSFVAGLFPPIREEASKSSKFSSIGSRFKGVLEAIRISCAGYPTRRPFYEFLNRFGLLAPEVLEGSYEEKSACKKILEKKGLKGFQ
;
A
#
# COMPACT_ATOMS: atom_id res chain seq x y z
N MET A 1 -0.04 -17.44 27.79
CA MET A 1 -0.20 -18.87 27.49
C MET A 1 -1.49 -19.34 28.14
N GLY A 2 -2.46 -19.83 27.36
CA GLY A 2 -3.71 -20.37 27.91
C GLY A 2 -3.46 -21.61 28.76
N THR A 3 -4.36 -21.86 29.72
CA THR A 3 -4.38 -23.06 30.56
C THR A 3 -4.16 -24.31 29.68
N PRO A 4 -3.22 -25.22 30.01
CA PRO A 4 -3.03 -26.43 29.21
C PRO A 4 -4.33 -27.23 29.22
N VAL A 5 -4.98 -27.30 28.05
CA VAL A 5 -6.20 -28.09 27.89
C VAL A 5 -5.80 -29.56 28.02
N ASN A 6 -6.34 -30.26 29.01
CA ASN A 6 -6.02 -31.66 29.26
C ASN A 6 -6.62 -32.52 28.14
N ILE A 7 -5.81 -32.88 27.15
CA ILE A 7 -6.17 -33.85 26.12
C ILE A 7 -6.09 -35.25 26.72
N VAL A 8 -7.21 -35.98 26.70
CA VAL A 8 -7.35 -37.33 27.24
C VAL A 8 -7.84 -38.30 26.16
N VAL A 9 -7.81 -39.60 26.44
CA VAL A 9 -8.44 -40.59 25.57
C VAL A 9 -9.94 -40.28 25.45
N GLY A 10 -10.44 -40.24 24.22
CA GLY A 10 -11.81 -39.82 23.88
C GLY A 10 -11.95 -38.35 23.49
N SER A 11 -10.96 -37.50 23.74
CA SER A 11 -10.98 -36.09 23.31
C SER A 11 -11.01 -35.97 21.78
N HIS A 12 -11.80 -35.02 21.28
CA HIS A 12 -11.77 -34.61 19.89
C HIS A 12 -10.66 -33.57 19.70
N VAL A 13 -9.84 -33.76 18.67
CA VAL A 13 -8.64 -32.96 18.43
C VAL A 13 -8.45 -32.68 16.94
N TRP A 14 -7.72 -31.61 16.65
CA TRP A 14 -7.15 -31.30 15.35
C TRP A 14 -5.72 -31.84 15.27
N VAL A 15 -5.38 -32.42 14.11
CA VAL A 15 -4.05 -32.91 13.78
C VAL A 15 -3.62 -32.40 12.40
N GLU A 16 -2.33 -32.13 12.26
CA GLU A 16 -1.73 -31.61 11.02
C GLU A 16 -1.93 -32.60 9.86
N ASP A 17 -2.35 -32.10 8.70
CA ASP A 17 -2.53 -32.87 7.48
C ASP A 17 -1.82 -32.19 6.29
N PRO A 18 -0.98 -32.90 5.52
CA PRO A 18 -0.25 -32.29 4.41
C PRO A 18 -1.10 -31.70 3.27
N ARG A 19 -2.38 -32.10 3.15
CA ARG A 19 -3.27 -31.64 2.08
C ARG A 19 -4.28 -30.62 2.59
N LEU A 20 -4.85 -30.85 3.77
CA LEU A 20 -5.93 -30.02 4.35
C LEU A 20 -5.41 -28.99 5.37
N ALA A 21 -4.10 -28.97 5.65
CA ALA A 21 -3.47 -28.32 6.80
C ALA A 21 -3.88 -28.92 8.16
N TRP A 22 -5.18 -29.07 8.40
CA TRP A 22 -5.74 -29.64 9.62
C TRP A 22 -6.87 -30.61 9.33
N ILE A 23 -6.93 -31.71 10.07
CA ILE A 23 -8.06 -32.66 10.05
C ILE A 23 -8.46 -32.99 11.48
N ASP A 24 -9.75 -33.22 11.71
CA ASP A 24 -10.24 -33.61 13.01
C ASP A 24 -10.15 -35.13 13.24
N GLY A 25 -10.08 -35.51 14.51
CA GLY A 25 -10.09 -36.91 14.91
C GLY A 25 -10.32 -37.07 16.40
N GLN A 26 -10.43 -38.32 16.84
CA GLN A 26 -10.61 -38.68 18.23
C GLN A 26 -9.37 -39.40 18.77
N VAL A 27 -8.93 -39.00 19.96
CA VAL A 27 -7.80 -39.65 20.64
C VAL A 27 -8.22 -41.04 21.12
N THR A 28 -7.57 -42.08 20.61
CA THR A 28 -7.82 -43.49 20.96
C THR A 28 -6.90 -44.03 22.04
N LYS A 29 -5.67 -43.51 22.14
CA LYS A 29 -4.66 -43.92 23.11
C LYS A 29 -3.63 -42.83 23.33
N ILE A 30 -3.04 -42.76 24.52
CA ILE A 30 -1.95 -41.84 24.85
C ILE A 30 -0.79 -42.67 25.41
N ASN A 31 0.37 -42.57 24.77
CA ASN A 31 1.60 -43.27 25.13
C ASN A 31 2.70 -42.22 25.41
N GLY A 32 2.84 -41.80 26.67
CA GLY A 32 3.81 -40.77 27.04
C GLY A 32 3.52 -39.42 26.39
N GLN A 33 4.38 -38.96 25.49
CA GLN A 33 4.22 -37.69 24.76
C GLN A 33 3.49 -37.81 23.42
N GLU A 34 3.04 -39.01 23.05
CA GLU A 34 2.37 -39.28 21.78
C GLU A 34 0.92 -39.74 21.99
N ALA A 35 0.04 -39.31 21.09
CA ALA A 35 -1.35 -39.72 21.04
C ALA A 35 -1.63 -40.46 19.73
N GLY A 36 -2.27 -41.63 19.83
CA GLY A 36 -2.86 -42.33 18.69
C GLY A 36 -4.26 -41.81 18.43
N ILE A 37 -4.50 -41.29 17.22
CA ILE A 37 -5.71 -40.55 16.85
C ILE A 37 -6.38 -41.27 15.69
N GLN A 38 -7.69 -41.45 15.80
CA GLN A 38 -8.56 -41.91 14.72
C GLN A 38 -9.12 -40.68 14.01
N ARG A 39 -8.62 -40.39 12.81
CA ARG A 39 -9.07 -39.27 11.97
C ARG A 39 -10.50 -39.48 11.47
N SER A 40 -11.17 -38.38 11.13
CA SER A 40 -12.51 -38.38 10.55
C SER A 40 -12.59 -39.07 9.18
N ASP A 41 -11.49 -39.14 8.44
CA ASP A 41 -11.37 -39.90 7.18
C ASP A 41 -11.14 -41.42 7.36
N GLY A 42 -11.15 -41.90 8.61
CA GLY A 42 -10.96 -43.31 8.93
C GLY A 42 -9.51 -43.75 9.09
N GLN A 43 -8.52 -42.90 8.83
CA GLN A 43 -7.11 -43.23 9.01
C GLN A 43 -6.65 -43.09 10.47
N LYS A 44 -5.70 -43.93 10.89
CA LYS A 44 -5.07 -43.84 12.22
C LYS A 44 -3.71 -43.17 12.09
N VAL A 45 -3.47 -42.16 12.91
CA VAL A 45 -2.20 -41.43 12.97
C VAL A 45 -1.67 -41.37 14.39
N VAL A 46 -0.36 -41.22 14.53
CA VAL A 46 0.30 -40.97 15.81
C VAL A 46 0.92 -39.58 15.73
N ALA A 47 0.57 -38.72 16.68
CA ALA A 47 1.07 -37.34 16.73
C ALA A 47 1.54 -37.00 18.15
N LYS A 48 2.50 -36.08 18.25
CA LYS A 48 2.95 -35.56 19.55
C LYS A 48 1.86 -34.72 20.19
N LEU A 49 1.70 -34.84 21.50
CA LEU A 49 0.74 -34.03 22.29
C LEU A 49 0.95 -32.52 22.10
N SER A 50 2.18 -32.08 21.86
CA SER A 50 2.52 -30.66 21.59
C SER A 50 2.11 -30.16 20.20
N LYS A 51 1.67 -31.05 19.30
CA LYS A 51 1.27 -30.75 17.92
C LYS A 51 -0.20 -31.03 17.63
N ILE A 52 -1.00 -31.30 18.66
CA ILE A 52 -2.43 -31.51 18.54
C ILE A 52 -3.18 -30.42 19.31
N TYR A 53 -4.33 -30.04 18.79
CA TYR A 53 -5.14 -28.97 19.36
C TYR A 53 -6.53 -29.49 19.71
N PRO A 54 -7.15 -29.08 20.82
CA PRO A 54 -8.51 -29.52 21.16
C PRO A 54 -9.53 -29.04 20.12
N LYS A 55 -10.52 -29.88 19.78
CA LYS A 55 -11.65 -29.48 18.94
C LYS A 55 -12.82 -29.06 19.82
N ASP A 56 -13.37 -27.89 19.54
CA ASP A 56 -14.61 -27.44 20.15
C ASP A 56 -15.79 -28.21 19.55
N MET A 57 -16.47 -29.00 20.38
CA MET A 57 -17.65 -29.78 19.99
C MET A 57 -18.97 -29.05 20.29
N GLU A 58 -18.89 -27.90 20.96
CA GLU A 58 -20.04 -27.05 21.33
C GLU A 58 -20.14 -25.80 20.45
N ALA A 59 -19.24 -25.64 19.48
CA ALA A 59 -19.24 -24.52 18.55
C ALA A 59 -20.57 -24.45 17.76
N PRO A 60 -21.15 -23.25 17.56
CA PRO A 60 -22.37 -23.09 16.77
C PRO A 60 -22.20 -23.60 15.33
N ALA A 61 -23.24 -24.22 14.77
CA ALA A 61 -23.21 -24.77 13.41
C ALA A 61 -22.94 -23.72 12.31
N GLY A 62 -23.25 -22.45 12.56
CA GLY A 62 -22.94 -21.34 11.65
C GLY A 62 -21.60 -20.63 11.94
N GLY A 63 -20.82 -21.15 12.89
CA GLY A 63 -19.66 -20.44 13.45
C GLY A 63 -20.05 -19.27 14.37
N VAL A 64 -19.04 -18.58 14.88
CA VAL A 64 -19.17 -17.38 15.70
C VAL A 64 -18.87 -16.13 14.89
N ASP A 65 -19.68 -15.09 15.12
CA ASP A 65 -19.51 -13.77 14.50
C ASP A 65 -18.24 -13.05 14.94
N ASP A 66 -17.79 -13.28 16.19
CA ASP A 66 -16.56 -12.74 16.74
C ASP A 66 -15.69 -13.88 17.29
N MET A 67 -14.50 -14.04 16.73
CA MET A 67 -13.58 -15.12 17.09
C MET A 67 -12.99 -14.98 18.48
N THR A 68 -13.13 -13.83 19.15
CA THR A 68 -12.81 -13.71 20.59
C THR A 68 -13.70 -14.60 21.47
N LYS A 69 -14.84 -15.07 20.94
CA LYS A 69 -15.77 -15.98 21.61
C LYS A 69 -15.45 -17.46 21.41
N LEU A 70 -14.41 -17.80 20.64
CA LEU A 70 -14.01 -19.20 20.45
C LEU A 70 -13.48 -19.79 21.76
N SER A 71 -13.89 -21.03 22.08
CA SER A 71 -13.39 -21.76 23.25
C SER A 71 -11.87 -21.97 23.18
N TYR A 72 -11.36 -22.20 21.97
CA TYR A 72 -9.94 -22.41 21.71
C TYR A 72 -9.46 -21.51 20.56
N LEU A 73 -8.70 -20.46 20.89
CA LEU A 73 -8.13 -19.54 19.91
C LEU A 73 -6.78 -20.07 19.39
N HIS A 74 -6.83 -21.12 18.59
CA HIS A 74 -5.69 -21.68 17.86
C HIS A 74 -5.99 -21.75 16.37
N GLU A 75 -4.95 -21.92 15.55
CA GLU A 75 -5.04 -21.91 14.09
C GLU A 75 -6.17 -22.79 13.50
N PRO A 76 -6.34 -24.09 13.87
CA PRO A 76 -7.42 -24.89 13.29
C PRO A 76 -8.83 -24.42 13.67
N GLY A 77 -9.02 -23.81 14.84
CA GLY A 77 -10.33 -23.32 15.29
C GLY A 77 -10.72 -22.04 14.56
N VAL A 78 -9.75 -21.16 14.34
CA VAL A 78 -9.91 -19.96 13.51
C VAL A 78 -10.24 -20.33 12.07
N LEU A 79 -9.46 -21.25 11.48
CA LEU A 79 -9.67 -21.70 10.09
C LEU A 79 -11.04 -22.37 9.91
N GLU A 80 -11.44 -23.25 10.82
CA GLU A 80 -12.75 -23.90 10.76
C GLU A 80 -13.89 -22.89 10.88
N ASN A 81 -13.79 -21.92 11.80
CA ASN A 81 -14.82 -20.88 11.93
C ASN A 81 -14.97 -20.04 10.66
N LEU A 82 -13.85 -19.60 10.08
CA LEU A 82 -13.85 -18.84 8.84
C LEU A 82 -14.41 -19.65 7.67
N LYS A 83 -14.05 -20.93 7.58
CA LYS A 83 -14.55 -21.85 6.55
C LYS A 83 -16.06 -22.06 6.66
N THR A 84 -16.56 -22.40 7.84
CA THR A 84 -18.01 -22.64 8.09
C THR A 84 -18.84 -21.41 7.72
N ARG A 85 -18.39 -20.21 8.12
CA ARG A 85 -19.06 -18.95 7.76
C ARG A 85 -19.01 -18.69 6.25
N TYR A 86 -17.85 -18.89 5.63
CA TYR A 86 -17.68 -18.70 4.20
C TYR A 86 -18.58 -19.63 3.37
N GLU A 87 -18.74 -20.89 3.78
CA GLU A 87 -19.66 -21.86 3.14
C GLU A 87 -21.14 -21.41 3.20
N LEU A 88 -21.50 -20.59 4.19
CA LEU A 88 -22.82 -19.98 4.32
C LEU A 88 -22.94 -18.62 3.60
N ASN A 89 -21.89 -18.19 2.87
CA ASN A 89 -21.75 -16.85 2.28
C ASN A 89 -21.66 -15.70 3.30
N GLU A 90 -21.33 -16.00 4.55
CA GLU A 90 -21.03 -15.02 5.60
C GLU A 90 -19.54 -14.64 5.50
N ILE A 91 -19.24 -13.66 4.65
CA ILE A 91 -17.86 -13.30 4.26
C ILE A 91 -17.11 -12.44 5.27
N TYR A 92 -17.82 -11.90 6.27
CA TYR A 92 -17.29 -10.99 7.27
C TYR A 92 -17.25 -11.65 8.64
N THR A 93 -16.16 -11.49 9.39
CA THR A 93 -16.00 -12.05 10.74
C THR A 93 -15.20 -11.09 11.61
N TYR A 94 -15.63 -10.83 12.84
CA TYR A 94 -14.87 -10.02 13.78
C TYR A 94 -13.76 -10.82 14.47
N THR A 95 -12.71 -10.09 14.85
CA THR A 95 -11.75 -10.50 15.86
C THR A 95 -11.47 -9.29 16.75
N GLY A 96 -12.35 -9.10 17.74
CA GLY A 96 -12.40 -7.86 18.52
C GLY A 96 -12.70 -6.65 17.65
N ASN A 97 -11.80 -5.67 17.63
CA ASN A 97 -11.97 -4.42 16.87
C ASN A 97 -11.58 -4.54 15.38
N ILE A 98 -11.10 -5.71 14.93
CA ILE A 98 -10.68 -5.96 13.56
C ILE A 98 -11.78 -6.72 12.83
N LEU A 99 -12.03 -6.34 11.57
CA LEU A 99 -12.93 -7.06 10.67
C LEU A 99 -12.13 -7.84 9.62
N ILE A 100 -12.34 -9.15 9.57
CA ILE A 100 -11.81 -10.03 8.54
C ILE A 100 -12.87 -10.13 7.44
N ALA A 101 -12.45 -9.94 6.19
CA ALA A 101 -13.27 -10.10 4.99
C ALA A 101 -12.64 -11.13 4.06
N ILE A 102 -13.38 -12.18 3.69
CA ILE A 102 -12.93 -13.21 2.75
C ILE A 102 -13.60 -12.97 1.40
N ASN A 103 -12.82 -12.83 0.33
CA ASN A 103 -13.36 -12.57 -1.00
C ASN A 103 -14.21 -13.76 -1.50
N PRO A 104 -15.52 -13.59 -1.75
CA PRO A 104 -16.40 -14.66 -2.20
C PRO A 104 -16.20 -15.06 -3.67
N PHE A 105 -15.48 -14.25 -4.47
CA PHE A 105 -15.38 -14.39 -5.93
C PHE A 105 -16.73 -14.45 -6.67
N GLN A 106 -17.80 -13.98 -6.01
CA GLN A 106 -19.15 -13.86 -6.55
C GLN A 106 -19.83 -12.60 -6.00
N LYS A 107 -20.92 -12.18 -6.64
CA LYS A 107 -21.71 -11.04 -6.17
C LYS A 107 -22.66 -11.47 -5.07
N LEU A 108 -22.69 -10.73 -3.96
CA LEU A 108 -23.63 -10.90 -2.85
C LEU A 108 -24.45 -9.62 -2.64
N PRO A 109 -25.45 -9.31 -3.51
CA PRO A 109 -26.12 -8.00 -3.49
C PRO A 109 -26.94 -7.73 -2.22
N HIS A 110 -27.39 -8.79 -1.54
CA HIS A 110 -28.19 -8.69 -0.32
C HIS A 110 -27.42 -8.05 0.85
N LEU A 111 -26.08 -8.10 0.84
CA LEU A 111 -25.22 -7.49 1.86
C LEU A 111 -25.09 -5.97 1.72
N TYR A 112 -25.36 -5.41 0.54
CA TYR A 112 -24.97 -4.03 0.23
C TYR A 112 -26.13 -3.14 -0.21
N ASN A 113 -27.37 -3.56 0.01
CA ASN A 113 -28.55 -2.78 -0.35
C ASN A 113 -28.83 -1.65 0.67
N GLN A 114 -29.69 -0.71 0.29
CA GLN A 114 -30.06 0.43 1.15
C GLN A 114 -30.72 -0.01 2.46
N HIS A 115 -31.47 -1.11 2.46
CA HIS A 115 -32.07 -1.65 3.67
C HIS A 115 -31.00 -2.06 4.69
N MET A 116 -29.94 -2.74 4.24
CA MET A 116 -28.80 -3.12 5.08
C MET A 116 -28.10 -1.88 5.64
N MET A 117 -27.89 -0.85 4.81
CA MET A 117 -27.29 0.41 5.29
C MET A 117 -28.13 1.07 6.40
N GLN A 118 -29.46 1.05 6.28
CA GLN A 118 -30.35 1.58 7.33
C GLN A 118 -30.25 0.77 8.63
N GLN A 119 -30.10 -0.55 8.54
CA GLN A 119 -29.96 -1.40 9.73
C GLN A 119 -28.68 -1.09 10.51
N TYR A 120 -27.55 -0.90 9.82
CA TYR A 120 -26.28 -0.60 10.48
C TYR A 120 -26.15 0.84 10.99
N LYS A 121 -27.02 1.75 10.56
CA LYS A 121 -26.95 3.17 10.92
C LYS A 121 -27.14 3.36 12.43
N GLY A 122 -26.05 3.75 13.10
CA GLY A 122 -26.04 3.98 14.54
C GLY A 122 -26.07 2.72 15.40
N ALA A 123 -25.99 1.53 14.79
CA ALA A 123 -25.94 0.26 15.52
C ALA A 123 -24.62 0.14 16.30
N PRO A 124 -24.64 -0.19 17.60
CA PRO A 124 -23.45 -0.61 18.35
C PRO A 124 -22.69 -1.76 17.68
N LEU A 125 -21.36 -1.72 17.77
CA LEU A 125 -20.51 -2.80 17.25
C LEU A 125 -20.83 -4.11 17.98
N GLY A 126 -21.08 -5.18 17.23
CA GLY A 126 -21.40 -6.51 17.76
C GLY A 126 -22.87 -6.75 18.10
N GLU A 127 -23.75 -5.75 17.97
CA GLU A 127 -25.21 -5.95 18.09
C GLU A 127 -25.78 -6.65 16.85
N LEU A 128 -25.30 -6.25 15.67
CA LEU A 128 -25.58 -6.89 14.39
C LEU A 128 -24.42 -7.76 13.96
N SER A 129 -24.68 -8.66 13.01
CA SER A 129 -23.68 -9.53 12.41
C SER A 129 -22.49 -8.74 11.83
N PRO A 130 -21.31 -9.37 11.67
CA PRO A 130 -20.13 -8.69 11.20
C PRO A 130 -20.31 -8.08 9.82
N HIS A 131 -19.98 -6.80 9.68
CA HIS A 131 -20.13 -6.12 8.40
C HIS A 131 -19.21 -4.92 8.28
N VAL A 132 -18.79 -4.64 7.05
CA VAL A 132 -17.97 -3.45 6.72
C VAL A 132 -18.66 -2.13 7.09
N PHE A 133 -19.98 -2.10 7.04
CA PHE A 133 -20.79 -0.93 7.44
C PHE A 133 -20.70 -0.65 8.95
N ALA A 134 -20.59 -1.67 9.79
CA ALA A 134 -20.43 -1.46 11.23
C ALA A 134 -19.10 -0.74 11.55
N VAL A 135 -18.01 -1.14 10.88
CA VAL A 135 -16.69 -0.49 11.04
C VAL A 135 -16.74 0.97 10.57
N ALA A 136 -17.36 1.22 9.43
CA ALA A 136 -17.55 2.60 8.94
C ALA A 136 -18.45 3.45 9.84
N ASP A 137 -19.51 2.87 10.40
CA ASP A 137 -20.43 3.54 11.32
C ASP A 137 -19.73 3.95 12.62
N VAL A 138 -18.92 3.06 13.19
CA VAL A 138 -18.10 3.34 14.38
C VAL A 138 -17.11 4.46 14.08
N ALA A 139 -16.38 4.39 12.96
CA ALA A 139 -15.43 5.43 12.56
C ALA A 139 -16.10 6.79 12.35
N TYR A 140 -17.28 6.81 11.72
CA TYR A 140 -18.06 8.02 11.49
C TYR A 140 -18.57 8.62 12.80
N ARG A 141 -19.17 7.81 13.68
CA ARG A 141 -19.65 8.28 14.99
C ARG A 141 -18.52 8.77 15.88
N ALA A 142 -17.38 8.11 15.90
CA ALA A 142 -16.21 8.57 16.64
C ALA A 142 -15.74 9.94 16.14
N MET A 143 -15.65 10.12 14.81
CA MET A 143 -15.30 11.42 14.21
C MET A 143 -16.30 12.52 14.60
N VAL A 144 -17.61 12.26 14.50
CA VAL A 144 -18.65 13.24 14.84
C VAL A 144 -18.67 13.56 16.34
N ASN A 145 -18.51 12.56 17.20
CA ASN A 145 -18.61 12.74 18.64
C ASN A 145 -17.36 13.35 19.28
N GLU A 146 -16.17 13.08 18.74
CA GLU A 146 -14.88 13.51 19.32
C GLU A 146 -14.24 14.67 18.56
N GLY A 147 -14.72 15.00 17.36
CA GLY A 147 -14.14 16.04 16.52
C GLY A 147 -12.73 15.71 16.03
N LYS A 148 -12.36 14.42 15.97
CA LYS A 148 -11.05 13.93 15.50
C LYS A 148 -11.18 13.20 14.17
N SER A 149 -10.16 13.31 13.32
CA SER A 149 -10.08 12.53 12.08
C SER A 149 -9.82 11.07 12.38
N ASN A 150 -10.41 10.19 11.58
CA ASN A 150 -10.24 8.74 11.70
C ASN A 150 -9.71 8.13 10.39
N SER A 151 -9.20 6.91 10.47
CA SER A 151 -8.76 6.16 9.31
C SER A 151 -9.21 4.70 9.37
N ILE A 152 -9.59 4.14 8.23
CA ILE A 152 -9.87 2.73 8.07
C ILE A 152 -8.79 2.14 7.14
N LEU A 153 -7.98 1.25 7.69
CA LEU A 153 -6.93 0.55 6.96
C LEU A 153 -7.50 -0.75 6.37
N VAL A 154 -7.50 -0.87 5.03
CA VAL A 154 -7.91 -2.09 4.33
C VAL A 154 -6.67 -2.80 3.81
N SER A 155 -6.25 -3.86 4.51
CA SER A 155 -5.06 -4.65 4.17
C SER A 155 -5.43 -6.05 3.65
N GLY A 156 -4.49 -6.67 2.93
CA GLY A 156 -4.65 -8.03 2.40
C GLY A 156 -3.83 -8.26 1.12
N GLU A 157 -3.66 -9.52 0.72
CA GLU A 157 -2.93 -9.88 -0.49
C GLU A 157 -3.58 -9.33 -1.78
N SER A 158 -2.83 -9.31 -2.88
CA SER A 158 -3.40 -8.96 -4.19
C SER A 158 -4.55 -9.91 -4.55
N GLY A 159 -5.72 -9.35 -4.90
CA GLY A 159 -6.94 -10.12 -5.18
C GLY A 159 -7.82 -10.41 -3.96
N ALA A 160 -7.42 -10.04 -2.74
CA ALA A 160 -8.20 -10.30 -1.53
C ALA A 160 -9.51 -9.48 -1.38
N GLY A 161 -9.82 -8.58 -2.32
CA GLY A 161 -11.06 -7.78 -2.29
C GLY A 161 -10.93 -6.38 -1.66
N LYS A 162 -9.71 -5.91 -1.37
CA LYS A 162 -9.45 -4.59 -0.76
C LYS A 162 -10.22 -3.45 -1.44
N THR A 163 -10.06 -3.30 -2.75
CA THR A 163 -10.70 -2.25 -3.54
C THR A 163 -12.22 -2.30 -3.50
N GLU A 164 -12.81 -3.50 -3.50
CA GLU A 164 -14.26 -3.65 -3.41
C GLU A 164 -14.76 -3.31 -2.00
N THR A 165 -14.06 -3.76 -0.95
CA THR A 165 -14.34 -3.36 0.44
C THR A 165 -14.24 -1.85 0.61
N THR A 166 -13.24 -1.20 0.03
CA THR A 166 -13.10 0.27 0.02
C THR A 166 -14.27 0.96 -0.67
N LYS A 167 -14.78 0.43 -1.79
CA LYS A 167 -16.00 0.94 -2.45
C LYS A 167 -17.21 0.84 -1.51
N MET A 168 -17.38 -0.27 -0.79
CA MET A 168 -18.47 -0.44 0.16
C MET A 168 -18.37 0.53 1.36
N LEU A 169 -17.16 0.76 1.89
CA LEU A 169 -16.91 1.75 2.94
C LEU A 169 -17.31 3.16 2.48
N MET A 170 -16.87 3.57 1.29
CA MET A 170 -17.17 4.90 0.75
C MET A 170 -18.67 5.10 0.54
N MET A 171 -19.35 4.10 -0.04
CA MET A 171 -20.79 4.12 -0.26
C MET A 171 -21.57 4.29 1.06
N TYR A 172 -21.15 3.61 2.12
CA TYR A 172 -21.80 3.72 3.42
C TYR A 172 -21.51 5.03 4.16
N LEU A 173 -20.26 5.50 4.14
CA LEU A 173 -19.90 6.81 4.69
C LEU A 173 -20.66 7.94 3.98
N ALA A 174 -20.88 7.79 2.68
CA ALA A 174 -21.70 8.73 1.92
C ALA A 174 -23.17 8.74 2.36
N PHE A 175 -23.73 7.54 2.54
CA PHE A 175 -25.07 7.37 3.06
C PHE A 175 -25.24 8.00 4.47
N LEU A 176 -24.22 7.90 5.34
CA LEU A 176 -24.24 8.49 6.68
C LEU A 176 -24.13 10.02 6.68
N GLY A 177 -23.19 10.57 5.90
CA GLY A 177 -22.96 12.00 5.86
C GLY A 177 -24.09 12.78 5.21
N GLY A 178 -24.86 12.18 4.30
CA GLY A 178 -25.96 12.89 3.63
C GLY A 178 -25.50 14.16 2.89
N ARG A 179 -26.45 15.05 2.57
CA ARG A 179 -26.22 16.22 1.70
C ARG A 179 -26.21 17.56 2.46
N ALA A 180 -25.35 18.48 2.03
CA ALA A 180 -25.71 19.91 2.03
C ALA A 180 -26.52 20.19 0.75
N ALA A 181 -27.64 20.91 0.86
CA ALA A 181 -28.57 21.11 -0.26
C ALA A 181 -27.95 21.98 -1.37
N THR A 182 -27.51 21.36 -2.46
CA THR A 182 -27.29 22.02 -3.75
C THR A 182 -27.72 21.11 -4.90
N GLU A 183 -28.33 21.71 -5.93
CA GLU A 183 -28.72 21.05 -7.18
C GLU A 183 -27.46 20.67 -7.97
N GLY A 184 -26.97 19.44 -7.78
CA GLY A 184 -25.77 18.92 -8.44
C GLY A 184 -25.57 17.43 -8.17
N ARG A 185 -24.59 16.82 -8.86
CA ARG A 185 -24.14 15.43 -8.63
C ARG A 185 -23.56 15.29 -7.22
N THR A 186 -23.76 14.16 -6.54
CA THR A 186 -23.27 13.97 -5.16
C THR A 186 -21.74 13.82 -5.14
N VAL A 187 -21.08 14.30 -4.07
CA VAL A 187 -19.65 14.07 -3.82
C VAL A 187 -19.33 12.57 -3.84
N GLU A 188 -20.24 11.75 -3.31
CA GLU A 188 -20.21 10.29 -3.42
C GLU A 188 -20.09 9.80 -4.86
N GLN A 189 -20.99 10.27 -5.74
CA GLN A 189 -20.98 9.88 -7.15
C GLN A 189 -19.68 10.34 -7.81
N GLN A 190 -19.16 11.53 -7.49
CA GLN A 190 -17.87 11.98 -8.01
C GLN A 190 -16.70 11.10 -7.56
N VAL A 191 -16.69 10.64 -6.30
CA VAL A 191 -15.64 9.75 -5.77
C VAL A 191 -15.75 8.35 -6.36
N LEU A 192 -16.94 7.75 -6.38
CA LEU A 192 -17.16 6.41 -6.93
C LEU A 192 -16.90 6.37 -8.44
N GLU A 193 -17.36 7.40 -9.17
CA GLU A 193 -17.16 7.54 -10.62
C GLU A 193 -15.74 8.00 -10.97
N SER A 194 -14.88 8.35 -10.00
CA SER A 194 -13.45 8.58 -10.26
C SER A 194 -12.65 7.28 -10.38
N ASN A 195 -13.18 6.16 -9.84
CA ASN A 195 -12.47 4.88 -9.85
C ASN A 195 -12.11 4.40 -11.26
N PRO A 196 -12.97 4.45 -12.29
CA PRO A 196 -12.59 4.07 -13.65
C PRO A 196 -11.40 4.87 -14.21
N VAL A 197 -11.19 6.11 -13.76
CA VAL A 197 -9.99 6.89 -14.12
C VAL A 197 -8.78 6.32 -13.39
N LEU A 198 -8.86 6.16 -12.08
CA LEU A 198 -7.75 5.63 -11.27
C LEU A 198 -7.35 4.20 -11.67
N GLU A 199 -8.33 3.34 -11.95
CA GLU A 199 -8.11 1.98 -12.40
C GLU A 199 -7.51 1.96 -13.81
N ALA A 200 -7.96 2.82 -14.74
CA ALA A 200 -7.38 2.91 -16.07
C ALA A 200 -5.88 3.27 -16.03
N PHE A 201 -5.50 4.27 -15.22
CA PHE A 201 -4.13 4.79 -15.20
C PHE A 201 -3.21 4.12 -14.16
N GLY A 202 -3.77 3.42 -13.18
CA GLY A 202 -3.04 2.90 -12.03
C GLY A 202 -3.20 1.40 -11.77
N ASN A 203 -4.08 0.71 -12.50
CA ASN A 203 -4.20 -0.74 -12.41
C ASN A 203 -3.62 -1.43 -13.66
N ALA A 204 -3.19 -2.68 -13.45
CA ALA A 204 -2.70 -3.55 -14.50
C ALA A 204 -3.03 -5.02 -14.17
N LYS A 205 -2.99 -5.87 -15.20
CA LYS A 205 -3.07 -7.32 -15.03
C LYS A 205 -1.74 -7.86 -14.50
N THR A 206 -1.77 -8.57 -13.37
CA THR A 206 -0.65 -9.34 -12.82
C THR A 206 -0.94 -10.84 -12.89
N VAL A 207 -0.01 -11.67 -12.44
CA VAL A 207 -0.21 -13.13 -12.36
C VAL A 207 -1.41 -13.51 -11.47
N ARG A 208 -1.68 -12.73 -10.40
CA ARG A 208 -2.70 -13.06 -9.39
C ARG A 208 -4.05 -12.35 -9.61
N ASN A 209 -4.05 -11.21 -10.30
CA ASN A 209 -5.25 -10.38 -10.43
C ASN A 209 -5.24 -9.63 -11.78
N ASN A 210 -6.36 -9.69 -12.51
CA ASN A 210 -6.51 -9.01 -13.80
C ASN A 210 -6.65 -7.49 -13.70
N ASN A 211 -7.01 -6.96 -12.53
CA ASN A 211 -7.19 -5.52 -12.26
C ASN A 211 -6.46 -5.14 -10.96
N SER A 212 -5.15 -5.41 -10.89
CA SER A 212 -4.34 -5.16 -9.70
C SER A 212 -3.94 -3.69 -9.62
N SER A 213 -4.26 -3.01 -8.52
CA SER A 213 -3.72 -1.67 -8.24
C SER A 213 -2.21 -1.72 -8.07
N ARG A 214 -1.51 -0.85 -8.81
CA ARG A 214 -0.04 -0.69 -8.80
C ARG A 214 0.37 0.65 -8.18
N PHE A 215 -0.47 1.18 -7.31
CA PHE A 215 -0.27 2.37 -6.48
C PHE A 215 -1.14 2.22 -5.23
N GLY A 216 -0.75 2.86 -4.14
CA GLY A 216 -1.61 3.06 -2.98
C GLY A 216 -2.52 4.26 -3.19
N LYS A 217 -3.77 4.16 -2.75
CA LYS A 217 -4.71 5.28 -2.70
C LYS A 217 -5.18 5.48 -1.27
N PHE A 218 -5.11 6.70 -0.80
CA PHE A 218 -5.74 7.14 0.42
C PHE A 218 -6.87 8.07 0.04
N VAL A 219 -8.10 7.56 0.19
CA VAL A 219 -9.30 8.31 -0.13
C VAL A 219 -9.76 9.01 1.14
N GLU A 220 -9.76 10.32 1.12
CA GLU A 220 -10.24 11.16 2.21
C GLU A 220 -11.67 11.58 1.91
N ILE A 221 -12.61 11.21 2.77
CA ILE A 221 -13.95 11.80 2.79
C ILE A 221 -13.97 12.89 3.85
N GLN A 222 -14.32 14.11 3.44
CA GLN A 222 -14.29 15.29 4.29
C GLN A 222 -15.71 15.61 4.77
N PHE A 223 -15.82 15.99 6.04
CA PHE A 223 -17.09 16.27 6.68
C PHE A 223 -17.12 17.68 7.28
N ASP A 224 -18.27 18.34 7.23
CA ASP A 224 -18.52 19.61 7.90
C ASP A 224 -18.78 19.41 9.41
N LYS A 225 -18.93 20.51 10.15
CA LYS A 225 -19.18 20.48 11.60
C LYS A 225 -20.49 19.80 12.00
N HIS A 226 -21.39 19.56 11.04
CA HIS A 226 -22.68 18.89 11.24
C HIS A 226 -22.63 17.41 10.80
N GLY A 227 -21.44 16.89 10.46
CA GLY A 227 -21.27 15.53 9.97
C GLY A 227 -21.65 15.34 8.50
N ARG A 228 -21.91 16.40 7.74
CA ARG A 228 -22.29 16.27 6.33
C ARG A 228 -21.08 16.24 5.43
N ILE A 229 -21.15 15.51 4.32
CA ILE A 229 -20.04 15.48 3.36
C ILE A 229 -19.84 16.90 2.80
N SER A 230 -18.63 17.41 2.98
CA SER A 230 -18.20 18.72 2.47
C SER A 230 -17.28 18.60 1.26
N GLY A 231 -16.62 17.45 1.08
CA GLY A 231 -15.71 17.19 -0.03
C GLY A 231 -15.07 15.81 0.03
N ALA A 232 -14.21 15.53 -0.93
CA ALA A 232 -13.38 14.33 -0.95
C ALA A 232 -12.06 14.60 -1.68
N ALA A 233 -11.00 13.90 -1.28
CA ALA A 233 -9.69 13.97 -1.91
C ALA A 233 -9.11 12.57 -2.06
N ILE A 234 -8.34 12.33 -3.12
CA ILE A 234 -7.64 11.06 -3.32
C ILE A 234 -6.15 11.36 -3.36
N ARG A 235 -5.41 10.83 -2.40
CA ARG A 235 -3.95 10.90 -2.37
C ARG A 235 -3.39 9.60 -2.90
N THR A 236 -2.67 9.67 -4.00
CA THR A 236 -2.01 8.52 -4.58
C THR A 236 -0.57 8.43 -4.10
N TYR A 237 -0.13 7.22 -3.79
CA TYR A 237 1.19 6.93 -3.26
C TYR A 237 1.83 5.78 -4.04
N LEU A 238 3.15 5.84 -4.20
CA LEU A 238 3.97 4.69 -4.57
C LEU A 238 3.53 3.98 -5.87
N LEU A 239 3.29 4.76 -6.94
CA LEU A 239 3.02 4.23 -8.28
C LEU A 239 4.24 3.42 -8.78
N GLU A 240 4.00 2.20 -9.28
CA GLU A 240 5.00 1.29 -9.86
C GLU A 240 5.47 1.76 -11.27
N ARG A 241 6.22 2.86 -11.31
CA ARG A 241 6.58 3.56 -12.57
C ARG A 241 7.30 2.68 -13.59
N SER A 242 8.18 1.78 -13.13
CA SER A 242 8.95 0.91 -14.02
C SER A 242 8.09 -0.02 -14.86
N ARG A 243 6.85 -0.32 -14.44
CA ARG A 243 5.90 -1.10 -15.22
C ARG A 243 5.66 -0.51 -16.60
N VAL A 244 5.77 0.82 -16.75
CA VAL A 244 5.57 1.46 -18.06
C VAL A 244 6.61 1.00 -19.06
N CYS A 245 7.87 0.87 -18.64
CA CYS A 245 8.98 0.52 -19.54
C CYS A 245 9.29 -0.98 -19.53
N GLN A 246 8.91 -1.71 -18.48
CA GLN A 246 9.24 -3.12 -18.27
C GLN A 246 8.02 -3.92 -17.82
N VAL A 247 7.65 -4.96 -18.56
CA VAL A 247 6.51 -5.84 -18.25
C VAL A 247 6.95 -7.30 -18.32
N SER A 248 6.60 -8.08 -17.30
CA SER A 248 6.84 -9.54 -17.26
C SER A 248 5.71 -10.29 -17.97
N ASP A 249 6.01 -11.38 -18.68
CA ASP A 249 4.98 -12.30 -19.19
C ASP A 249 4.50 -13.24 -18.05
N PRO A 250 3.18 -13.48 -17.87
CA PRO A 250 2.04 -13.06 -18.70
C PRO A 250 1.28 -11.83 -18.16
N GLU A 251 1.94 -10.81 -17.62
CA GLU A 251 1.31 -9.58 -17.11
C GLU A 251 0.97 -8.58 -18.23
N ARG A 252 0.22 -7.51 -17.91
CA ARG A 252 0.05 -6.34 -18.79
C ARG A 252 0.73 -5.11 -18.20
N ASN A 253 0.94 -4.13 -19.07
CA ASN A 253 1.16 -2.74 -18.69
C ASN A 253 -0.15 -2.14 -18.14
N TYR A 254 -0.15 -0.87 -17.73
CA TYR A 254 -1.35 -0.17 -17.27
C TYR A 254 -2.49 -0.21 -18.29
N HIS A 255 -3.73 -0.31 -17.81
CA HIS A 255 -4.89 -0.48 -18.70
C HIS A 255 -5.01 0.65 -19.73
N CYS A 256 -4.74 1.90 -19.35
CA CYS A 256 -4.88 3.09 -20.19
C CYS A 256 -4.21 2.97 -21.56
N PHE A 257 -3.06 2.29 -21.66
CA PHE A 257 -2.39 2.06 -22.95
C PHE A 257 -3.20 1.18 -23.89
N TYR A 258 -3.79 0.11 -23.37
CA TYR A 258 -4.61 -0.81 -24.15
C TYR A 258 -5.99 -0.22 -24.44
N LEU A 259 -6.56 0.53 -23.48
CA LEU A 259 -7.79 1.31 -23.71
C LEU A 259 -7.59 2.26 -24.90
N LEU A 260 -6.45 2.93 -24.97
CA LEU A 260 -6.14 3.88 -26.04
C LEU A 260 -5.89 3.19 -27.39
N CYS A 261 -5.23 2.03 -27.40
CA CYS A 261 -5.11 1.19 -28.60
C CYS A 261 -6.46 0.60 -29.07
N ALA A 262 -7.47 0.55 -28.20
CA ALA A 262 -8.82 0.07 -28.49
C ALA A 262 -9.86 1.21 -28.61
N ALA A 263 -9.41 2.47 -28.64
CA ALA A 263 -10.26 3.65 -28.74
C ALA A 263 -10.99 3.72 -30.11
N PRO A 264 -11.99 4.61 -30.28
CA PRO A 264 -12.59 4.85 -31.58
C PRO A 264 -11.54 5.18 -32.65
N LYS A 265 -11.79 4.77 -33.89
CA LYS A 265 -10.82 4.89 -34.99
C LYS A 265 -10.30 6.30 -35.20
N GLU A 266 -11.15 7.31 -35.00
CA GLU A 266 -10.79 8.72 -35.06
C GLU A 266 -9.65 9.09 -34.08
N GLU A 267 -9.69 8.56 -32.85
CA GLU A 267 -8.66 8.80 -31.83
C GLU A 267 -7.38 7.98 -32.14
N ILE A 268 -7.54 6.74 -32.62
CA ILE A 268 -6.40 5.91 -33.04
C ILE A 268 -5.62 6.59 -34.17
N ASP A 269 -6.32 7.03 -35.22
CA ASP A 269 -5.71 7.68 -36.39
C ASP A 269 -5.06 9.02 -35.99
N LYS A 270 -5.73 9.79 -35.12
CA LYS A 270 -5.23 11.07 -34.60
C LYS A 270 -3.93 10.92 -33.81
N TYR A 271 -3.83 9.89 -32.97
CA TYR A 271 -2.64 9.61 -32.18
C TYR A 271 -1.62 8.73 -32.90
N LYS A 272 -1.89 8.33 -34.14
CA LYS A 272 -1.06 7.43 -34.95
C LYS A 272 -0.79 6.08 -34.27
N LEU A 273 -1.80 5.58 -33.57
CA LEU A 273 -1.72 4.32 -32.83
C LEU A 273 -2.02 3.12 -33.72
N ASP A 274 -1.61 1.94 -33.27
CA ASP A 274 -1.83 0.65 -33.91
C ASP A 274 -2.05 -0.42 -32.82
N HIS A 275 -2.16 -1.68 -33.21
CA HIS A 275 -2.35 -2.82 -32.33
C HIS A 275 -1.25 -2.90 -31.24
N PRO A 276 -1.57 -3.21 -29.97
CA PRO A 276 -0.60 -3.21 -28.85
C PRO A 276 0.74 -3.91 -29.13
N LYS A 277 0.72 -5.04 -29.85
CA LYS A 277 1.92 -5.78 -30.31
C LYS A 277 2.99 -4.94 -31.04
N THR A 278 2.62 -3.81 -31.65
CA THR A 278 3.55 -2.94 -32.39
C THR A 278 4.34 -2.01 -31.48
N PHE A 279 3.93 -1.85 -30.22
CA PHE A 279 4.58 -0.98 -29.24
C PHE A 279 5.45 -1.79 -28.29
N HIS A 280 6.72 -1.38 -28.16
CA HIS A 280 7.74 -2.03 -27.35
C HIS A 280 7.33 -2.15 -25.87
N TYR A 281 6.68 -1.13 -25.32
CA TYR A 281 6.21 -1.15 -23.93
C TYR A 281 4.97 -2.05 -23.70
N LEU A 282 4.33 -2.54 -24.76
CA LEU A 282 3.16 -3.43 -24.67
C LEU A 282 3.45 -4.84 -25.19
N ASN A 283 4.54 -5.06 -25.93
CA ASN A 283 4.84 -6.33 -26.60
C ASN A 283 5.86 -7.24 -25.89
N GLN A 284 6.34 -6.83 -24.70
CA GLN A 284 7.21 -7.66 -23.85
C GLN A 284 6.47 -8.86 -23.24
N SER A 285 5.14 -8.77 -23.15
CA SER A 285 4.24 -9.84 -22.75
C SER A 285 3.39 -10.29 -23.94
N LYS A 286 2.96 -11.56 -23.92
CA LYS A 286 2.05 -12.13 -24.93
C LYS A 286 0.57 -11.88 -24.59
N CYS A 287 0.29 -11.26 -23.44
CA CYS A 287 -1.07 -10.96 -23.01
C CYS A 287 -1.52 -9.58 -23.50
N TYR A 288 -2.32 -9.54 -24.58
CA TYR A 288 -2.91 -8.30 -25.09
C TYR A 288 -4.37 -8.13 -24.68
N GLU A 289 -5.10 -9.23 -24.52
CA GLU A 289 -6.52 -9.25 -24.19
C GLU A 289 -6.78 -9.88 -22.82
N LEU A 290 -7.90 -9.48 -22.20
CA LEU A 290 -8.36 -10.00 -20.91
C LEU A 290 -9.72 -10.68 -21.10
N GLY A 291 -9.85 -11.92 -20.60
CA GLY A 291 -11.10 -12.67 -20.72
C GLY A 291 -12.26 -11.96 -20.04
N GLY A 292 -13.34 -11.70 -20.80
CA GLY A 292 -14.56 -11.05 -20.29
C GLY A 292 -14.50 -9.52 -20.14
N VAL A 293 -13.37 -8.90 -20.49
CA VAL A 293 -13.16 -7.44 -20.39
C VAL A 293 -13.01 -6.86 -21.80
N SER A 294 -13.48 -5.63 -22.02
CA SER A 294 -13.42 -4.97 -23.32
C SER A 294 -12.77 -3.62 -23.18
N ASP A 295 -11.50 -3.53 -23.58
CA ASP A 295 -10.70 -2.31 -23.50
C ASP A 295 -11.39 -1.13 -24.23
N ALA A 296 -12.12 -1.39 -25.34
CA ALA A 296 -12.90 -0.36 -26.03
C ALA A 296 -14.08 0.19 -25.22
N ARG A 297 -14.81 -0.68 -24.50
CA ARG A 297 -15.92 -0.25 -23.62
C ARG A 297 -15.38 0.48 -22.39
N ASP A 298 -14.28 0.01 -21.85
CA ASP A 298 -13.63 0.61 -20.69
C ASP A 298 -13.01 1.97 -21.04
N TYR A 299 -12.47 2.17 -22.25
CA TYR A 299 -12.06 3.49 -22.74
C TYR A 299 -13.21 4.51 -22.67
N LEU A 300 -14.40 4.12 -23.16
CA LEU A 300 -15.58 4.98 -23.12
C LEU A 300 -16.06 5.22 -21.68
N ALA A 301 -15.95 4.22 -20.81
CA ALA A 301 -16.26 4.37 -19.39
C ALA A 301 -15.29 5.34 -18.70
N THR A 302 -13.99 5.25 -18.97
CA THR A 302 -12.98 6.18 -18.47
C THR A 302 -13.24 7.61 -18.96
N ARG A 303 -13.58 7.81 -20.24
CA ARG A 303 -13.94 9.14 -20.77
C ARG A 303 -15.16 9.73 -20.07
N ARG A 304 -16.21 8.93 -19.85
CA ARG A 304 -17.39 9.35 -19.08
C ARG A 304 -17.04 9.69 -17.63
N ALA A 305 -16.20 8.87 -16.99
CA ALA A 305 -15.71 9.12 -15.64
C ALA A 305 -14.93 10.44 -15.55
N MET A 306 -14.04 10.72 -16.50
CA MET A 306 -13.33 12.00 -16.58
C MET A 306 -14.29 13.20 -16.72
N ASP A 307 -15.36 13.06 -17.53
CA ASP A 307 -16.41 14.08 -17.64
C ASP A 307 -17.17 14.29 -16.32
N ILE A 308 -17.39 13.22 -15.54
CA ILE A 308 -18.08 13.28 -14.25
C ILE A 308 -17.22 13.95 -13.17
N VAL A 309 -15.92 13.64 -13.16
CA VAL A 309 -14.92 14.25 -12.26
C VAL A 309 -14.69 15.73 -12.59
N GLY A 310 -15.08 16.18 -13.79
CA GLY A 310 -14.97 17.57 -14.21
C GLY A 310 -13.67 17.89 -14.95
N ILE A 311 -12.97 16.89 -15.47
CA ILE A 311 -11.79 17.08 -16.31
C ILE A 311 -12.27 17.60 -17.68
N SER A 312 -11.79 18.76 -18.10
CA SER A 312 -12.23 19.37 -19.35
C SER A 312 -11.84 18.53 -20.56
N LYS A 313 -12.56 18.66 -21.69
CA LYS A 313 -12.21 17.93 -22.92
C LYS A 313 -10.78 18.23 -23.40
N THR A 314 -10.31 19.47 -23.20
CA THR A 314 -8.94 19.89 -23.51
C THR A 314 -7.90 19.20 -22.62
N GLU A 315 -8.18 19.03 -21.33
CA GLU A 315 -7.29 18.31 -20.42
C GLU A 315 -7.29 16.81 -20.70
N GLN A 316 -8.46 16.21 -20.94
CA GLN A 316 -8.57 14.80 -21.32
C GLN A 316 -7.75 14.53 -22.59
N GLU A 317 -7.87 15.41 -23.58
CA GLU A 317 -7.07 15.35 -24.81
C GLU A 317 -5.57 15.40 -24.51
N ALA A 318 -5.13 16.34 -23.67
CA ALA A 318 -3.72 16.45 -23.30
C ALA A 318 -3.21 15.20 -22.57
N ILE A 319 -4.02 14.61 -21.69
CA ILE A 319 -3.70 13.37 -20.98
C ILE A 319 -3.50 12.22 -21.97
N PHE A 320 -4.46 11.97 -22.87
CA PHE A 320 -4.34 10.88 -23.85
C PHE A 320 -3.21 11.10 -24.85
N ARG A 321 -2.91 12.35 -25.22
CA ARG A 321 -1.71 12.69 -26.01
C ARG A 321 -0.43 12.29 -25.31
N VAL A 322 -0.32 12.53 -24.00
CA VAL A 322 0.85 12.11 -23.20
C VAL A 322 0.95 10.59 -23.15
N VAL A 323 -0.15 9.88 -22.94
CA VAL A 323 -0.19 8.40 -22.94
C VAL A 323 0.25 7.84 -24.31
N ALA A 324 -0.27 8.39 -25.41
CA ALA A 324 0.15 8.01 -26.76
C ALA A 324 1.63 8.33 -27.00
N ALA A 325 2.10 9.51 -26.57
CA ALA A 325 3.50 9.91 -26.72
C ALA A 325 4.46 8.94 -26.01
N ILE A 326 4.07 8.42 -24.83
CA ILE A 326 4.86 7.40 -24.12
C ILE A 326 4.97 6.11 -24.95
N LEU A 327 3.90 5.67 -25.62
CA LEU A 327 3.95 4.49 -26.50
C LEU A 327 4.88 4.71 -27.70
N HIS A 328 4.80 5.88 -28.35
CA HIS A 328 5.70 6.21 -29.45
C HIS A 328 7.15 6.36 -28.96
N LEU A 329 7.36 6.97 -27.79
CA LEU A 329 8.68 7.11 -27.19
C LEU A 329 9.35 5.75 -27.04
N GLY A 330 8.65 4.74 -26.49
CA GLY A 330 9.19 3.38 -26.31
C GLY A 330 9.64 2.67 -27.59
N ASN A 331 9.15 3.09 -28.76
CA ASN A 331 9.54 2.55 -30.06
C ASN A 331 10.72 3.28 -30.73
N ILE A 332 11.30 4.28 -30.06
CA ILE A 332 12.52 4.92 -30.54
C ILE A 332 13.70 4.01 -30.21
N ASP A 333 14.13 3.25 -31.21
CA ASP A 333 15.35 2.44 -31.16
C ASP A 333 16.58 3.28 -31.54
N PHE A 334 17.68 3.07 -30.84
CA PHE A 334 18.94 3.77 -31.08
C PHE A 334 19.97 2.86 -31.77
N GLY A 335 20.65 3.39 -32.78
CA GLY A 335 21.79 2.79 -33.47
C GLY A 335 23.07 3.58 -33.19
N LYS A 336 24.23 3.00 -33.55
CA LYS A 336 25.52 3.69 -33.42
C LYS A 336 25.57 4.92 -34.34
N GLY A 337 25.97 6.05 -33.79
CA GLY A 337 26.23 7.27 -34.53
C GLY A 337 27.61 7.28 -35.19
N LYS A 338 28.03 8.45 -35.69
CA LYS A 338 29.30 8.63 -36.41
C LYS A 338 30.52 8.67 -35.48
N GLU A 339 30.34 9.13 -34.24
CA GLU A 339 31.40 9.23 -33.24
C GLU A 339 31.44 7.98 -32.34
N ILE A 340 32.62 7.66 -31.80
CA ILE A 340 32.83 6.61 -30.80
C ILE A 340 32.00 7.00 -29.57
N ASP A 341 30.98 6.20 -29.25
CA ASP A 341 30.00 6.43 -28.17
C ASP A 341 28.84 7.40 -28.48
N SER A 342 28.59 7.72 -29.75
CA SER A 342 27.37 8.44 -30.15
C SER A 342 26.22 7.50 -30.53
N SER A 343 24.99 7.99 -30.36
CA SER A 343 23.76 7.33 -30.79
C SER A 343 22.92 8.22 -31.67
N ILE A 344 22.16 7.59 -32.57
CA ILE A 344 21.15 8.22 -33.42
C ILE A 344 19.92 7.31 -33.50
N PRO A 345 18.73 7.83 -33.84
CA PRO A 345 17.59 6.99 -34.18
C PRO A 345 17.97 5.97 -35.27
N LYS A 346 17.72 4.69 -35.00
CA LYS A 346 18.29 3.55 -35.74
C LYS A 346 17.84 3.48 -37.21
N ASP A 347 16.57 3.78 -37.47
CA ASP A 347 15.95 3.67 -38.79
C ASP A 347 14.82 4.70 -38.96
N ASP A 348 14.18 4.70 -40.13
CA ASP A 348 13.07 5.63 -40.43
C ASP A 348 11.83 5.37 -39.57
N LYS A 349 11.69 4.15 -39.02
CA LYS A 349 10.64 3.82 -38.05
C LYS A 349 10.90 4.53 -36.71
N ALA A 350 12.13 4.45 -36.19
CA ALA A 350 12.54 5.16 -34.99
C ALA A 350 12.39 6.69 -35.15
N LYS A 351 12.74 7.23 -36.32
CA LYS A 351 12.53 8.67 -36.64
C LYS A 351 11.06 9.04 -36.71
N PHE A 352 10.21 8.19 -37.30
CA PHE A 352 8.76 8.40 -37.31
C PHE A 352 8.20 8.47 -35.88
N HIS A 353 8.62 7.55 -35.01
CA HIS A 353 8.22 7.53 -33.61
C HIS A 353 8.73 8.77 -32.85
N LEU A 354 10.00 9.16 -33.04
CA LEU A 354 10.57 10.39 -32.47
C LEU A 354 9.77 11.65 -32.86
N LYS A 355 9.49 11.81 -34.17
CA LYS A 355 8.72 12.94 -34.68
C LYS A 355 7.30 12.95 -34.11
N THR A 356 6.67 11.78 -34.05
CA THR A 356 5.32 11.65 -33.49
C THR A 356 5.30 11.98 -31.99
N THR A 357 6.30 11.53 -31.23
CA THR A 357 6.44 11.89 -29.81
C THR A 357 6.57 13.41 -29.63
N ALA A 358 7.40 14.08 -30.43
CA ALA A 358 7.56 15.53 -30.37
C ALA A 358 6.26 16.28 -30.72
N GLU A 359 5.54 15.83 -31.75
CA GLU A 359 4.23 16.37 -32.13
C GLU A 359 3.20 16.22 -30.99
N LEU A 360 3.09 15.01 -30.41
CA LEU A 360 2.14 14.72 -29.34
C LEU A 360 2.48 15.46 -28.04
N LEU A 361 3.76 15.60 -27.69
CA LEU A 361 4.21 16.39 -26.54
C LEU A 361 4.28 17.89 -26.81
N MET A 362 4.08 18.33 -28.06
CA MET A 362 4.15 19.73 -28.46
C MET A 362 5.49 20.40 -28.12
N CYS A 363 6.59 19.65 -28.24
CA CYS A 363 7.95 20.10 -28.01
C CYS A 363 8.78 20.10 -29.31
N ASP A 364 9.98 20.65 -29.25
CA ASP A 364 10.89 20.66 -30.39
C ASP A 364 11.51 19.28 -30.63
N CYS A 365 11.42 18.79 -31.87
CA CYS A 365 11.86 17.44 -32.22
C CYS A 365 13.38 17.27 -32.15
N VAL A 366 14.15 18.30 -32.52
CA VAL A 366 15.61 18.25 -32.51
C VAL A 366 16.12 18.31 -31.07
N ALA A 367 15.52 19.18 -30.26
CA ALA A 367 15.82 19.26 -28.83
C ALA A 367 15.44 17.97 -28.09
N LEU A 368 14.35 17.29 -28.49
CA LEU A 368 13.99 15.97 -27.97
C LEU A 368 15.05 14.91 -28.34
N GLU A 369 15.50 14.87 -29.59
CA GLU A 369 16.58 13.97 -30.03
C GLU A 369 17.87 14.21 -29.24
N ASP A 370 18.27 15.48 -29.11
CA ASP A 370 19.46 15.89 -28.37
C ASP A 370 19.34 15.51 -26.89
N ALA A 371 18.18 15.72 -26.25
CA ALA A 371 17.96 15.34 -24.86
C ALA A 371 17.94 13.81 -24.65
N LEU A 372 17.63 13.02 -25.68
CA LEU A 372 17.68 11.56 -25.63
C LEU A 372 19.09 11.01 -25.87
N CYS A 373 19.88 11.65 -26.75
CA CYS A 373 21.16 11.13 -27.22
C CYS A 373 22.38 11.81 -26.58
N LYS A 374 22.19 12.90 -25.83
CA LYS A 374 23.28 13.69 -25.23
C LYS A 374 23.00 13.99 -23.75
N ARG A 375 24.08 14.28 -23.02
CA ARG A 375 24.05 14.75 -21.63
C ARG A 375 24.94 15.96 -21.44
N VAL A 376 24.39 16.98 -20.80
CA VAL A 376 25.08 18.17 -20.35
C VAL A 376 25.69 17.88 -18.98
N MET A 377 27.01 17.89 -18.89
CA MET A 377 27.75 17.81 -17.64
C MET A 377 28.26 19.21 -17.28
N ILE A 378 27.84 19.72 -16.12
CA ILE A 378 28.34 20.98 -15.59
C ILE A 378 29.56 20.65 -14.74
N THR A 379 30.75 21.03 -15.21
CA THR A 379 31.97 21.03 -14.39
C THR A 379 32.19 22.43 -13.81
N PRO A 380 33.04 22.60 -12.78
CA PRO A 380 33.35 23.94 -12.25
C PRO A 380 33.94 24.92 -13.28
N GLU A 381 34.47 24.40 -14.39
CA GLU A 381 35.22 25.16 -15.40
C GLU A 381 34.42 25.32 -16.70
N GLU A 382 33.60 24.34 -17.08
CA GLU A 382 32.83 24.36 -18.34
C GLU A 382 31.58 23.48 -18.37
N VAL A 383 30.68 23.77 -19.31
CA VAL A 383 29.50 22.96 -19.60
C VAL A 383 29.81 22.05 -20.80
N ILE A 384 30.04 20.76 -20.55
CA ILE A 384 30.42 19.77 -21.56
C ILE A 384 29.19 19.01 -22.02
N LYS A 385 28.95 18.92 -23.34
CA LYS A 385 27.94 18.01 -23.91
C LYS A 385 28.59 16.69 -24.31
N ARG A 386 28.20 15.60 -23.65
CA ARG A 386 28.67 14.24 -23.94
C ARG A 386 27.61 13.46 -24.72
N CYS A 387 28.02 12.81 -25.80
CA CYS A 387 27.18 11.87 -26.53
C CYS A 387 26.96 10.58 -25.72
N LEU A 388 25.75 10.02 -25.80
CA LEU A 388 25.38 8.75 -25.20
C LEU A 388 25.47 7.64 -26.23
N ASP A 389 25.98 6.47 -25.81
CA ASP A 389 25.91 5.26 -26.62
C ASP A 389 24.46 4.76 -26.73
N PRO A 390 24.14 3.85 -27.67
CA PRO A 390 22.77 3.41 -27.89
C PRO A 390 22.06 2.81 -26.67
N HIS A 391 22.79 2.12 -25.79
CA HIS A 391 22.22 1.56 -24.57
C HIS A 391 21.90 2.67 -23.56
N SER A 392 22.84 3.59 -23.36
CA SER A 392 22.63 4.75 -22.49
C SER A 392 21.50 5.66 -22.97
N ALA A 393 21.30 5.80 -24.29
CA ALA A 393 20.19 6.55 -24.88
C ALA A 393 18.83 5.86 -24.66
N ALA A 394 18.78 4.52 -24.70
CA ALA A 394 17.57 3.77 -24.35
C ALA A 394 17.21 3.91 -22.85
N VAL A 395 18.20 3.83 -21.96
CA VAL A 395 18.01 4.09 -20.52
C VAL A 395 17.54 5.52 -20.27
N SER A 396 18.13 6.48 -20.99
CA SER A 396 17.78 7.89 -20.97
C SER A 396 16.32 8.14 -21.37
N ARG A 397 15.86 7.50 -22.46
CA ARG A 397 14.47 7.50 -22.93
C ARG A 397 13.52 6.98 -21.86
N ASP A 398 13.81 5.83 -21.26
CA ASP A 398 12.94 5.21 -20.26
C ASP A 398 12.85 6.09 -18.99
N GLY A 399 13.92 6.79 -18.62
CA GLY A 399 13.92 7.77 -17.52
C GLY A 399 13.04 9.01 -17.74
N LEU A 400 12.75 9.38 -18.99
CA LEU A 400 11.81 10.49 -19.31
C LEU A 400 10.37 10.12 -18.93
N VAL A 401 9.98 8.88 -19.18
CA VAL A 401 8.65 8.34 -18.85
C VAL A 401 8.41 8.39 -17.34
N ASP A 402 9.41 7.99 -16.55
CA ASP A 402 9.36 8.06 -15.08
C ASP A 402 9.13 9.48 -14.55
N LYS A 403 9.56 10.51 -15.30
CA LYS A 403 9.43 11.91 -14.91
C LYS A 403 8.04 12.48 -15.21
N ILE A 404 7.44 12.11 -16.34
CA ILE A 404 6.04 12.46 -16.67
C ILE A 404 5.09 11.98 -15.54
N ASN A 405 5.39 10.81 -14.97
CA ASN A 405 4.64 10.20 -13.86
C ASN A 405 4.89 10.82 -12.47
N LYS A 406 5.78 11.82 -12.32
CA LYS A 406 6.09 12.46 -11.02
C LYS A 406 5.17 13.63 -10.64
N SER A 407 4.41 14.20 -11.57
CA SER A 407 3.68 15.47 -11.36
C SER A 407 2.22 15.35 -10.90
N ILE A 408 1.85 14.27 -10.22
CA ILE A 408 0.50 14.12 -9.65
C ILE A 408 0.48 14.76 -8.26
N GLY A 409 -0.26 15.87 -8.12
CA GLY A 409 -0.25 16.78 -6.97
C GLY A 409 -1.02 16.30 -5.73
N GLN A 410 -0.82 17.04 -4.63
CA GLN A 410 -1.42 16.82 -3.29
C GLN A 410 -2.19 18.08 -2.83
N ASP A 411 -3.24 17.91 -2.02
CA ASP A 411 -3.95 19.02 -1.36
C ASP A 411 -3.58 19.10 0.15
N PRO A 412 -2.96 20.22 0.61
CA PRO A 412 -2.49 20.37 1.99
C PRO A 412 -3.48 20.98 3.00
N ASN A 413 -4.72 21.36 2.64
CA ASN A 413 -5.54 22.28 3.49
C ASN A 413 -6.73 21.67 4.29
N SER A 414 -6.89 20.35 4.40
CA SER A 414 -8.06 19.73 5.07
C SER A 414 -7.97 19.68 6.61
N LYS A 415 -9.12 19.77 7.32
CA LYS A 415 -9.21 19.88 8.80
C LYS A 415 -10.00 18.76 9.53
N SER A 416 -10.92 18.05 8.86
CA SER A 416 -11.67 16.91 9.45
C SER A 416 -12.01 15.89 8.37
N LEU A 417 -11.55 14.65 8.53
CA LEU A 417 -11.65 13.62 7.48
C LEU A 417 -11.75 12.20 8.03
N ILE A 418 -12.32 11.31 7.21
CA ILE A 418 -12.16 9.87 7.34
C ILE A 418 -11.34 9.40 6.15
N GLY A 419 -10.14 8.87 6.43
CA GLY A 419 -9.24 8.34 5.42
C GLY A 419 -9.42 6.83 5.24
N VAL A 420 -9.63 6.39 4.01
CA VAL A 420 -9.65 4.96 3.67
C VAL A 420 -8.38 4.64 2.89
N LEU A 421 -7.48 3.85 3.47
CA LEU A 421 -6.26 3.41 2.81
C LEU A 421 -6.49 2.08 2.08
N ASP A 422 -6.38 2.10 0.75
CA ASP A 422 -6.29 0.92 -0.10
C ASP A 422 -4.92 0.92 -0.77
N ILE A 423 -4.07 0.00 -0.34
CA ILE A 423 -2.69 -0.11 -0.81
C ILE A 423 -2.42 -1.52 -1.29
N TYR A 424 -1.48 -1.69 -2.22
CA TYR A 424 -1.04 -3.00 -2.68
C TYR A 424 -0.65 -3.90 -1.49
N GLY A 425 -0.93 -5.19 -1.63
CA GLY A 425 -0.56 -6.19 -0.62
C GLY A 425 0.92 -6.54 -0.68
N PHE A 426 1.36 -7.41 0.22
CA PHE A 426 2.67 -8.03 0.16
C PHE A 426 2.85 -8.83 -1.15
N GLU A 427 4.02 -8.75 -1.77
CA GLU A 427 4.32 -9.39 -3.06
C GLU A 427 5.55 -10.29 -2.98
N SER A 428 5.40 -11.52 -3.48
CA SER A 428 6.51 -12.45 -3.68
C SER A 428 6.33 -13.17 -5.01
N PHE A 429 7.20 -12.82 -5.96
CA PHE A 429 7.24 -13.35 -7.32
C PHE A 429 8.53 -14.16 -7.56
N LYS A 430 8.61 -14.80 -8.72
CA LYS A 430 9.85 -15.49 -9.17
C LYS A 430 11.02 -14.52 -9.33
N HIS A 431 10.73 -13.29 -9.75
CA HIS A 431 11.69 -12.22 -9.96
C HIS A 431 11.18 -10.98 -9.22
N ASN A 432 11.84 -10.58 -8.14
CA ASN A 432 11.48 -9.39 -7.35
C ASN A 432 12.55 -8.32 -7.57
N SER A 433 12.13 -7.11 -7.96
CA SER A 433 13.04 -5.98 -8.19
C SER A 433 12.90 -4.93 -7.09
N PHE A 434 13.42 -3.73 -7.34
CA PHE A 434 13.41 -2.61 -6.39
C PHE A 434 11.98 -2.21 -6.00
N GLU A 435 11.01 -2.35 -6.90
CA GLU A 435 9.61 -2.03 -6.67
C GLU A 435 8.99 -2.97 -5.65
N GLN A 436 9.16 -4.28 -5.81
CA GLN A 436 8.71 -5.27 -4.82
C GLN A 436 9.39 -5.03 -3.47
N PHE A 437 10.66 -4.64 -3.46
CA PHE A 437 11.36 -4.27 -2.22
C PHE A 437 10.69 -3.08 -1.52
N CYS A 438 10.36 -2.02 -2.26
CA CYS A 438 9.63 -0.86 -1.74
C CYS A 438 8.19 -1.20 -1.31
N ILE A 439 7.51 -2.07 -2.06
CA ILE A 439 6.16 -2.56 -1.76
C ILE A 439 6.15 -3.36 -0.45
N ASN A 440 7.09 -4.28 -0.30
CA ASN A 440 7.20 -5.11 0.89
C ASN A 440 7.67 -4.31 2.11
N PHE A 441 8.57 -3.35 1.92
CA PHE A 441 8.94 -2.40 2.98
C PHE A 441 7.73 -1.57 3.47
N THR A 442 6.85 -1.17 2.55
CA THR A 442 5.60 -0.49 2.89
C THR A 442 4.69 -1.38 3.72
N ASN A 443 4.51 -2.64 3.31
CA ASN A 443 3.72 -3.62 4.07
C ASN A 443 4.34 -3.90 5.45
N GLU A 444 5.67 -3.90 5.58
CA GLU A 444 6.31 -4.02 6.90
C GLU A 444 6.02 -2.83 7.81
N LYS A 445 6.01 -1.60 7.28
CA LYS A 445 5.62 -0.42 8.06
C LYS A 445 4.17 -0.49 8.51
N LEU A 446 3.26 -0.93 7.64
CA LEU A 446 1.85 -1.11 7.98
C LEU A 446 1.64 -2.22 9.00
N GLN A 447 2.36 -3.34 8.86
CA GLN A 447 2.35 -4.43 9.84
C GLN A 447 2.90 -3.97 11.19
N GLN A 448 3.96 -3.16 11.22
CA GLN A 448 4.49 -2.65 12.48
C GLN A 448 3.54 -1.64 13.13
N HIS A 449 2.89 -0.81 12.32
CA HIS A 449 1.85 0.10 12.79
C HIS A 449 0.70 -0.68 13.43
N PHE A 450 0.25 -1.76 12.79
CA PHE A 450 -0.74 -2.70 13.34
C PHE A 450 -0.25 -3.32 14.65
N ASN A 451 0.95 -3.89 14.69
CA ASN A 451 1.52 -4.50 15.89
C ASN A 451 1.61 -3.50 17.06
N GLN A 452 1.98 -2.26 16.75
CA GLN A 452 2.05 -1.20 17.74
C GLN A 452 0.68 -0.83 18.30
N HIS A 453 -0.37 -0.79 17.45
CA HIS A 453 -1.71 -0.41 17.87
C HIS A 453 -2.43 -1.54 18.61
N VAL A 454 -2.34 -2.77 18.10
CA VAL A 454 -3.08 -3.92 18.64
C VAL A 454 -2.39 -4.52 19.86
N PHE A 455 -1.06 -4.52 19.91
CA PHE A 455 -0.33 -5.14 21.02
C PHE A 455 0.32 -4.08 21.90
N LYS A 456 1.28 -3.30 21.39
CA LYS A 456 2.12 -2.45 22.26
C LYS A 456 1.31 -1.41 23.04
N MET A 457 0.40 -0.70 22.38
CA MET A 457 -0.43 0.32 23.05
C MET A 457 -1.47 -0.28 24.00
N GLU A 458 -2.06 -1.44 23.67
CA GLU A 458 -2.98 -2.15 24.58
C GLU A 458 -2.25 -2.65 25.83
N GLN A 459 -1.05 -3.19 25.67
CA GLN A 459 -0.21 -3.66 26.77
C GLN A 459 0.26 -2.51 27.67
N GLU A 460 0.71 -1.40 27.08
CA GLU A 460 1.04 -0.17 27.82
C GLU A 460 -0.18 0.35 28.59
N GLU A 461 -1.39 0.22 28.04
CA GLU A 461 -2.63 0.62 28.70
C GLU A 461 -2.95 -0.28 29.89
N TYR A 462 -2.88 -1.60 29.75
CA TYR A 462 -3.11 -2.51 30.87
C TYR A 462 -2.12 -2.29 32.01
N THR A 463 -0.85 -1.98 31.68
CA THR A 463 0.15 -1.57 32.69
C THR A 463 -0.23 -0.23 33.35
N LYS A 464 -0.71 0.75 32.58
CA LYS A 464 -1.11 2.07 33.09
C LYS A 464 -2.38 2.00 33.96
N GLU A 465 -3.32 1.13 33.60
CA GLU A 465 -4.55 0.88 34.34
C GLU A 465 -4.35 -0.09 35.52
N ALA A 466 -3.13 -0.60 35.71
CA ALA A 466 -2.75 -1.55 36.76
C ALA A 466 -3.62 -2.83 36.76
N ILE A 467 -3.99 -3.27 35.56
CA ILE A 467 -4.69 -4.55 35.35
C ILE A 467 -3.69 -5.67 35.66
N ASP A 468 -4.14 -6.74 36.33
CA ASP A 468 -3.32 -7.94 36.52
C ASP A 468 -3.35 -8.76 35.22
N TRP A 469 -2.30 -8.62 34.41
CA TRP A 469 -2.19 -9.28 33.11
C TRP A 469 -0.74 -9.75 32.87
N SER A 470 -0.57 -10.75 32.00
CA SER A 470 0.75 -11.30 31.65
C SER A 470 1.16 -10.85 30.25
N TYR A 471 2.42 -10.44 30.09
CA TYR A 471 2.97 -9.99 28.82
C TYR A 471 2.74 -11.04 27.73
N ILE A 472 2.07 -10.65 26.65
CA ILE A 472 1.82 -11.54 25.51
C ILE A 472 2.98 -11.38 24.54
N GLU A 473 3.73 -12.45 24.35
CA GLU A 473 4.76 -12.52 23.33
C GLU A 473 4.10 -12.57 21.95
N PHE A 474 4.47 -11.64 21.07
CA PHE A 474 4.02 -11.57 19.68
C PHE A 474 5.22 -11.41 18.75
N VAL A 475 5.03 -11.72 17.48
CA VAL A 475 6.08 -11.59 16.46
C VAL A 475 6.18 -10.12 16.03
N ASP A 476 7.18 -9.41 16.57
CA ASP A 476 7.54 -8.06 16.14
C ASP A 476 8.39 -8.13 14.86
N ASN A 477 8.19 -7.16 13.97
CA ASN A 477 8.92 -6.99 12.70
C ASN A 477 9.84 -5.76 12.70
N GLN A 478 10.08 -5.14 13.87
CA GLN A 478 10.99 -4.00 14.03
C GLN A 478 12.43 -4.32 13.56
N ASP A 479 12.88 -5.56 13.72
CA ASP A 479 14.21 -6.00 13.29
C ASP A 479 14.38 -5.98 11.76
N VAL A 480 13.32 -6.28 11.01
CA VAL A 480 13.27 -6.15 9.55
C VAL A 480 13.27 -4.68 9.14
N LEU A 481 12.50 -3.84 9.81
CA LEU A 481 12.52 -2.39 9.55
C LEU A 481 13.91 -1.80 9.83
N ASP A 482 14.54 -2.21 10.93
CA ASP A 482 15.91 -1.81 11.26
C ASP A 482 16.90 -2.26 10.17
N LEU A 483 16.78 -3.48 9.65
CA LEU A 483 17.61 -3.92 8.52
C LEU A 483 17.44 -3.01 7.28
N ILE A 484 16.21 -2.57 6.99
CA ILE A 484 15.91 -1.78 5.79
C ILE A 484 16.27 -0.30 5.94
N GLU A 485 15.93 0.34 7.06
CA GLU A 485 15.94 1.81 7.20
C GLU A 485 16.73 2.37 8.40
N LYS A 486 17.43 1.53 9.17
CA LYS A 486 18.14 1.99 10.37
C LYS A 486 19.17 3.07 10.06
N LEU A 487 19.09 4.13 10.86
CA LEU A 487 20.09 5.16 10.98
C LEU A 487 20.92 4.86 12.24
N VAL A 488 22.19 4.53 12.07
CA VAL A 488 23.09 4.22 13.18
C VAL A 488 23.58 5.53 13.79
N ARG A 489 23.30 5.77 15.07
CA ARG A 489 23.93 6.87 15.80
C ARG A 489 25.28 6.36 16.32
N THR A 490 26.40 6.81 15.75
CA THR A 490 27.71 6.57 16.34
C THR A 490 28.09 7.74 17.23
N GLN A 491 28.20 7.51 18.54
CA GLN A 491 28.92 8.43 19.42
C GLN A 491 30.41 8.17 19.22
N THR A 492 31.13 9.12 18.62
CA THR A 492 32.59 9.11 18.62
C THR A 492 33.05 9.94 19.82
N SER A 493 33.46 9.30 20.91
CA SER A 493 34.19 9.98 21.98
C SER A 493 35.64 10.15 21.54
N LEU A 494 36.02 11.34 21.10
CA LEU A 494 37.44 11.68 21.00
C LEU A 494 37.96 11.95 22.42
N TRP A 495 38.63 10.97 23.02
CA TRP A 495 39.42 11.22 24.22
C TRP A 495 40.72 11.93 23.80
N GLY A 496 40.66 13.25 23.65
CA GLY A 496 41.85 14.09 23.49
C GLY A 496 42.57 14.24 24.83
N VAL A 497 43.90 14.08 24.84
CA VAL A 497 44.80 14.06 26.01
C VAL A 497 44.91 15.42 26.76
N PHE A 498 44.07 16.40 26.46
CA PHE A 498 44.06 17.68 27.17
C PHE A 498 42.62 18.02 27.55
N GLY A 499 42.34 18.04 28.86
CA GLY A 499 41.01 18.10 29.47
C GLY A 499 40.18 19.32 29.09
N GLN A 500 39.53 19.27 27.93
CA GLN A 500 38.50 20.20 27.52
C GLN A 500 37.31 19.44 26.92
N ASN A 501 36.12 19.69 27.49
CA ASN A 501 34.84 19.15 27.04
C ASN A 501 34.47 19.69 25.66
N TYR A 502 34.72 18.92 24.60
CA TYR A 502 34.15 19.19 23.28
C TYR A 502 32.72 18.64 23.21
N ARG A 503 31.80 19.43 22.64
CA ARG A 503 30.44 19.00 22.28
C ARG A 503 30.52 17.73 21.43
N ALA A 504 29.88 16.66 21.89
CA ALA A 504 29.67 15.45 21.10
C ALA A 504 28.89 15.81 19.82
N THR A 505 29.55 15.77 18.67
CA THR A 505 28.88 15.84 17.37
C THR A 505 28.34 14.43 17.06
N SER A 506 27.02 14.24 17.17
CA SER A 506 26.40 12.98 16.76
C SER A 506 26.46 12.89 15.24
N SER A 507 27.36 12.07 14.70
CA SER A 507 27.30 11.66 13.30
C SER A 507 26.31 10.50 13.18
N VAL A 508 25.24 10.73 12.42
CA VAL A 508 24.31 9.66 12.05
C VAL A 508 24.91 8.95 10.85
N LYS A 509 25.38 7.72 11.04
CA LYS A 509 25.83 6.86 9.94
C LYS A 509 24.64 6.11 9.33
N PRO A 510 24.45 6.20 8.00
CA PRO A 510 23.46 5.37 7.30
C PRO A 510 23.84 3.89 7.47
N GLY A 511 22.93 3.01 7.94
CA GLY A 511 23.27 1.61 8.22
C GLY A 511 22.30 0.56 7.67
N GLY A 512 21.09 0.95 7.26
CA GLY A 512 20.12 0.06 6.61
C GLY A 512 20.35 -0.09 5.10
N ILE A 513 19.65 -1.03 4.47
CA ILE A 513 19.73 -1.31 3.03
C ILE A 513 19.50 -0.04 2.19
N ILE A 514 18.47 0.76 2.49
CA ILE A 514 18.17 2.01 1.74
C ILE A 514 19.33 3.01 1.84
N ALA A 515 19.89 3.12 3.04
CA ALA A 515 21.00 4.00 3.34
C ALA A 515 22.27 3.63 2.53
N LEU A 516 22.57 2.34 2.44
CA LEU A 516 23.68 1.82 1.63
C LEU A 516 23.41 1.96 0.13
N LEU A 517 22.15 1.83 -0.28
CA LEU A 517 21.74 2.04 -1.66
C LEU A 517 21.92 3.51 -2.07
N ASP A 518 21.51 4.44 -1.22
CA ASP A 518 21.68 5.88 -1.44
C ASP A 518 23.15 6.26 -1.53
N GLU A 519 23.97 5.72 -0.64
CA GLU A 519 25.42 5.89 -0.69
C GLU A 519 25.97 5.36 -2.02
N ALA A 520 25.63 4.14 -2.41
CA ALA A 520 26.07 3.55 -3.66
C ALA A 520 25.63 4.37 -4.89
N CYS A 521 24.44 4.99 -4.86
CA CYS A 521 23.96 5.86 -5.92
C CYS A 521 24.77 7.16 -6.08
N MET A 522 25.33 7.70 -4.97
CA MET A 522 26.15 8.91 -4.99
C MET A 522 27.59 8.68 -5.48
N PHE A 523 28.09 7.43 -5.42
CA PHE A 523 29.45 7.09 -5.84
C PHE A 523 29.52 6.75 -7.34
N PRO A 524 30.28 7.50 -8.17
CA PRO A 524 30.26 7.33 -9.63
C PRO A 524 30.71 5.97 -10.17
N LYS A 525 31.51 5.21 -9.39
CA LYS A 525 32.04 3.89 -9.77
C LYS A 525 31.26 2.71 -9.18
N SER A 526 30.19 2.96 -8.43
CA SER A 526 29.41 1.88 -7.84
C SER A 526 28.61 1.13 -8.91
N THR A 527 28.69 -0.20 -8.87
CA THR A 527 27.86 -1.13 -9.64
C THR A 527 26.92 -1.91 -8.72
N HIS A 528 25.89 -2.55 -9.28
CA HIS A 528 24.98 -3.43 -8.53
C HIS A 528 25.74 -4.56 -7.81
N GLU A 529 26.84 -5.07 -8.38
CA GLU A 529 27.73 -6.06 -7.76
C GLU A 529 28.45 -5.49 -6.54
N THR A 530 29.00 -4.27 -6.64
CA THR A 530 29.67 -3.62 -5.51
C THR A 530 28.68 -3.31 -4.38
N PHE A 531 27.46 -2.93 -4.73
CA PHE A 531 26.37 -2.73 -3.78
C PHE A 531 26.01 -4.04 -3.06
N SER A 532 25.80 -5.12 -3.81
CA SER A 532 25.48 -6.44 -3.26
C SER A 532 26.58 -6.98 -2.34
N ASN A 533 27.84 -6.85 -2.75
CA ASN A 533 28.99 -7.21 -1.93
C ASN A 533 29.04 -6.41 -0.63
N LYS A 534 28.70 -5.11 -0.67
CA LYS A 534 28.60 -4.28 0.53
C LYS A 534 27.50 -4.77 1.46
N LEU A 535 26.31 -5.10 0.94
CA LEU A 535 25.22 -5.70 1.73
C LEU A 535 25.68 -7.00 2.42
N TYR A 536 26.35 -7.90 1.69
CA TYR A 536 26.84 -9.16 2.23
C TYR A 536 27.86 -8.97 3.36
N GLN A 537 28.72 -7.95 3.26
CA GLN A 537 29.70 -7.63 4.29
C GLN A 537 29.04 -6.99 5.52
N THR A 538 28.12 -6.05 5.30
CA THR A 538 27.45 -5.31 6.40
C THR A 538 26.47 -6.19 7.17
N PHE A 539 25.72 -7.06 6.49
CA PHE A 539 24.62 -7.82 7.10
C PHE A 539 24.91 -9.32 7.27
N LYS A 540 26.19 -9.74 7.19
CA LYS A 540 26.60 -11.15 7.28
C LYS A 540 26.01 -11.93 8.48
N VAL A 541 25.82 -11.25 9.62
CA VAL A 541 25.36 -11.85 10.88
C VAL A 541 23.89 -11.53 11.16
N ASN A 542 23.23 -10.73 10.31
CA ASN A 542 21.84 -10.34 10.53
C ASN A 542 20.90 -11.51 10.21
N LYS A 543 20.06 -11.91 11.17
CA LYS A 543 19.15 -13.05 11.04
C LYS A 543 18.11 -12.89 9.93
N ARG A 544 17.79 -11.64 9.56
CA ARG A 544 16.78 -11.29 8.56
C ARG A 544 17.36 -11.08 7.16
N PHE A 545 18.68 -11.16 7.01
CA PHE A 545 19.38 -11.00 5.73
C PHE A 545 20.07 -12.30 5.34
N ILE A 546 19.78 -12.79 4.13
CA ILE A 546 20.31 -14.05 3.63
C ILE A 546 21.02 -13.78 2.30
N LYS A 547 22.26 -14.27 2.18
CA LYS A 547 23.00 -14.30 0.92
C LYS A 547 22.63 -15.59 0.16
N PRO A 548 22.02 -15.51 -1.04
CA PRO A 548 21.75 -16.67 -1.87
C PRO A 548 23.04 -17.41 -2.25
N LYS A 549 23.00 -18.75 -2.29
CA LYS A 549 24.18 -19.57 -2.61
C LYS A 549 24.56 -19.52 -4.10
N LEU A 550 23.57 -19.35 -4.97
CA LEU A 550 23.73 -19.49 -6.43
C LEU A 550 23.92 -18.15 -7.15
N SER A 551 23.32 -17.06 -6.64
CA SER A 551 23.48 -15.73 -7.22
C SER A 551 24.63 -14.97 -6.57
N ARG A 552 25.34 -14.17 -7.38
CA ARG A 552 26.42 -13.27 -6.93
C ARG A 552 25.94 -11.87 -6.58
N THR A 553 24.73 -11.51 -7.01
CA THR A 553 24.17 -10.16 -6.93
C THR A 553 22.87 -10.10 -6.13
N ASP A 554 22.09 -11.18 -6.08
CA ASP A 554 20.80 -11.18 -5.38
C ASP A 554 20.97 -11.15 -3.86
N PHE A 555 19.95 -10.67 -3.15
CA PHE A 555 19.89 -10.77 -1.70
C PHE A 555 18.48 -11.13 -1.24
N THR A 556 18.37 -11.81 -0.10
CA THR A 556 17.08 -12.24 0.45
C THR A 556 16.82 -11.56 1.77
N VAL A 557 15.58 -11.07 1.95
CA VAL A 557 15.10 -10.51 3.22
C VAL A 557 14.00 -11.42 3.76
N ALA A 558 14.11 -11.80 5.04
CA ALA A 558 13.08 -12.56 5.74
C ALA A 558 12.04 -11.60 6.33
N HIS A 559 10.99 -11.30 5.55
CA HIS A 559 9.88 -10.43 5.95
C HIS A 559 8.90 -11.15 6.91
N TYR A 560 7.94 -10.40 7.47
CA TYR A 560 6.86 -10.96 8.30
C TYR A 560 6.05 -12.04 7.56
N ALA A 561 5.87 -11.88 6.25
CA ALA A 561 5.10 -12.80 5.39
C ALA A 561 5.97 -13.89 4.72
N GLY A 562 7.27 -13.95 5.03
CA GLY A 562 8.20 -14.95 4.52
C GLY A 562 9.43 -14.38 3.82
N GLU A 563 10.27 -15.28 3.31
CA GLU A 563 11.51 -14.93 2.62
C GLU A 563 11.25 -14.45 1.19
N VAL A 564 11.83 -13.31 0.82
CA VAL A 564 11.75 -12.76 -0.54
C VAL A 564 13.16 -12.47 -1.06
N GLN A 565 13.50 -13.07 -2.21
CA GLN A 565 14.77 -12.84 -2.90
C GLN A 565 14.62 -11.72 -3.93
N TYR A 566 15.50 -10.73 -3.85
CA TYR A 566 15.53 -9.54 -4.71
C TYR A 566 16.75 -9.54 -5.65
N GLN A 567 16.51 -9.17 -6.90
CA GLN A 567 17.54 -9.01 -7.94
C GLN A 567 18.08 -7.58 -7.91
N SER A 568 19.37 -7.41 -7.60
CA SER A 568 19.97 -6.09 -7.37
C SER A 568 20.40 -5.35 -8.65
N ASP A 569 20.36 -6.02 -9.80
CA ASP A 569 20.92 -5.57 -11.09
C ASP A 569 20.51 -4.14 -11.46
N GLN A 570 19.25 -3.78 -11.20
CA GLN A 570 18.67 -2.47 -11.54
C GLN A 570 18.43 -1.57 -10.32
N PHE A 571 18.81 -1.97 -9.10
CA PHE A 571 18.51 -1.20 -7.88
C PHE A 571 19.13 0.20 -7.90
N LEU A 572 20.37 0.33 -8.37
CA LEU A 572 21.05 1.64 -8.43
C LEU A 572 20.36 2.57 -9.42
N ASP A 573 20.08 2.10 -10.62
CA ASP A 573 19.47 2.91 -11.67
C ASP A 573 18.04 3.30 -11.30
N LYS A 574 17.28 2.35 -10.74
CA LYS A 574 15.91 2.60 -10.25
C LYS A 574 15.84 3.48 -9.01
N ASN A 575 16.90 3.57 -8.20
CA ASN A 575 16.92 4.45 -7.02
C ASN A 575 17.52 5.84 -7.31
N LYS A 576 18.34 5.97 -8.35
CA LYS A 576 18.89 7.24 -8.86
C LYS A 576 17.78 8.13 -9.42
N ASP A 577 17.22 8.97 -8.58
CA ASP A 577 16.23 9.97 -8.95
C ASP A 577 16.88 11.22 -9.58
N TYR A 578 17.77 11.06 -10.57
CA TYR A 578 18.35 12.19 -11.26
C TYR A 578 17.37 12.76 -12.28
N VAL A 579 16.99 14.00 -12.05
CA VAL A 579 16.32 14.81 -13.06
C VAL A 579 17.38 15.24 -14.07
N VAL A 580 17.26 14.75 -15.30
CA VAL A 580 17.97 15.27 -16.47
C VAL A 580 17.44 16.70 -16.71
N PRO A 581 18.24 17.75 -16.48
CA PRO A 581 17.79 19.14 -16.63
C PRO A 581 17.23 19.42 -18.03
N GLU A 582 17.80 18.80 -19.06
CA GLU A 582 17.40 18.92 -20.45
C GLU A 582 15.94 18.52 -20.67
N TYR A 583 15.46 17.49 -19.96
CA TYR A 583 14.03 17.12 -20.01
C TYR A 583 13.14 18.11 -19.28
N GLN A 584 13.65 18.78 -18.25
CA GLN A 584 12.91 19.84 -17.57
C GLN A 584 12.73 21.05 -18.48
N ASP A 585 13.82 21.50 -19.10
CA ASP A 585 13.81 22.68 -19.95
C ASP A 585 12.97 22.43 -21.20
N LEU A 586 13.15 21.26 -21.84
CA LEU A 586 12.40 20.88 -23.03
C LEU A 586 10.89 20.81 -22.79
N LEU A 587 10.47 20.08 -21.76
CA LEU A 587 9.04 19.84 -21.51
C LEU A 587 8.38 21.00 -20.78
N GLY A 588 9.12 21.75 -19.96
CA GLY A 588 8.68 23.02 -19.39
C GLY A 588 8.41 24.09 -20.45
N ALA A 589 9.11 24.03 -21.58
CA ALA A 589 8.87 24.89 -22.76
C ALA A 589 7.83 24.34 -23.75
N SER A 590 7.14 23.23 -23.43
CA SER A 590 6.11 22.66 -24.31
C SER A 590 4.99 23.68 -24.59
N LYS A 591 4.49 23.68 -25.83
CA LYS A 591 3.30 24.48 -26.21
C LYS A 591 2.00 23.93 -25.61
N CYS A 592 2.03 22.71 -25.07
CA CYS A 592 0.91 22.14 -24.32
C CYS A 592 1.01 22.55 -22.85
N SER A 593 0.08 23.38 -22.38
CA SER A 593 0.05 23.88 -21.00
C SER A 593 0.01 22.75 -19.96
N PHE A 594 -0.68 21.65 -20.25
CA PHE A 594 -0.70 20.47 -19.40
C PHE A 594 0.70 19.86 -19.27
N VAL A 595 1.39 19.61 -20.39
CA VAL A 595 2.76 19.06 -20.39
C VAL A 595 3.73 20.01 -19.70
N ALA A 596 3.70 21.30 -19.99
CA ALA A 596 4.52 22.30 -19.31
C ALA A 596 4.25 22.33 -17.79
N GLY A 597 2.99 22.19 -17.39
CA GLY A 597 2.58 22.09 -15.99
C GLY A 597 3.13 20.86 -15.27
N LEU A 598 3.44 19.77 -15.98
CA LEU A 598 4.09 18.59 -15.41
C LEU A 598 5.58 18.83 -15.08
N PHE A 599 6.18 19.90 -15.63
CA PHE A 599 7.61 20.22 -15.52
C PHE A 599 7.83 21.69 -15.12
N PRO A 600 7.39 22.10 -13.91
CA PRO A 600 7.54 23.48 -13.48
C PRO A 600 9.03 23.88 -13.34
N PRO A 601 9.38 25.16 -13.53
CA PRO A 601 10.76 25.64 -13.41
C PRO A 601 11.28 25.47 -11.97
N ILE A 602 12.54 25.08 -11.84
CA ILE A 602 13.21 24.88 -10.53
C ILE A 602 13.37 26.25 -9.87
N ARG A 603 12.82 26.46 -8.67
CA ARG A 603 13.03 27.69 -7.88
C ARG A 603 14.50 27.82 -7.45
N GLU A 604 15.13 28.95 -7.72
CA GLU A 604 16.58 29.20 -7.52
C GLU A 604 17.07 29.00 -6.06
N GLU A 605 16.20 29.10 -5.05
CA GLU A 605 16.58 28.94 -3.63
C GLU A 605 16.97 27.50 -3.23
N ALA A 606 16.57 26.49 -4.01
CA ALA A 606 16.93 25.09 -3.76
C ALA A 606 18.39 24.73 -4.17
N SER A 607 19.07 25.63 -4.88
CA SER A 607 20.40 25.38 -5.49
C SER A 607 21.56 25.33 -4.49
N LYS A 608 21.42 25.85 -3.26
CA LYS A 608 22.53 25.97 -2.30
C LYS A 608 22.63 24.83 -1.26
N SER A 609 21.70 23.86 -1.23
CA SER A 609 21.79 22.71 -0.31
C SER A 609 21.13 21.41 -0.81
N SER A 610 21.31 21.05 -2.09
CA SER A 610 20.71 19.81 -2.61
C SER A 610 21.36 18.55 -2.00
N LYS A 611 20.90 18.14 -0.82
CA LYS A 611 21.10 16.78 -0.34
C LYS A 611 20.46 15.83 -1.36
N PHE A 612 21.22 14.87 -1.85
CA PHE A 612 20.72 13.80 -2.71
C PHE A 612 19.46 13.18 -2.09
N SER A 613 18.36 13.16 -2.84
CA SER A 613 17.09 12.59 -2.41
C SER A 613 16.76 11.42 -3.33
N SER A 614 16.93 10.21 -2.82
CA SER A 614 16.60 8.98 -3.53
C SER A 614 15.11 8.64 -3.49
N ILE A 615 14.69 7.72 -4.37
CA ILE A 615 13.36 7.15 -4.30
C ILE A 615 13.13 6.47 -2.95
N GLY A 616 14.08 5.68 -2.44
CA GLY A 616 13.98 5.05 -1.11
C GLY A 616 13.76 6.04 0.04
N SER A 617 14.43 7.20 0.03
CA SER A 617 14.27 8.25 1.05
C SER A 617 12.91 8.96 0.96
N ARG A 618 12.40 9.19 -0.26
CA ARG A 618 11.05 9.74 -0.49
C ARG A 618 9.97 8.74 -0.08
N PHE A 619 10.17 7.45 -0.37
CA PHE A 619 9.30 6.36 0.07
C PHE A 619 9.18 6.35 1.60
N LYS A 620 10.29 6.49 2.34
CA LYS A 620 10.27 6.61 3.80
C LYS A 620 9.42 7.80 4.29
N GLY A 621 9.54 8.96 3.64
CA GLY A 621 8.74 10.14 3.98
C GLY A 621 7.24 9.96 3.72
N VAL A 622 6.88 9.30 2.61
CA VAL A 622 5.47 8.98 2.27
C VAL A 622 4.86 8.01 3.30
N LEU A 623 5.61 6.98 3.70
CA LEU A 623 5.14 6.00 4.67
C LEU A 623 4.95 6.61 6.07
N GLU A 624 5.79 7.56 6.45
CA GLU A 624 5.60 8.32 7.69
C GLU A 624 4.37 9.22 7.63
N ALA A 625 4.09 9.85 6.49
CA ALA A 625 2.86 10.62 6.29
C ALA A 625 1.61 9.73 6.40
N ILE A 626 1.62 8.55 5.77
CA ILE A 626 0.52 7.56 5.90
C ILE A 626 0.36 7.12 7.36
N ARG A 627 1.46 6.84 8.07
CA ARG A 627 1.42 6.48 9.50
C ARG A 627 0.80 7.58 10.35
N ILE A 628 1.16 8.85 10.12
CA ILE A 628 0.59 10.00 10.82
C ILE A 628 -0.90 10.15 10.49
N SER A 629 -1.29 10.01 9.22
CA SER A 629 -2.69 10.06 8.79
C SER A 629 -3.53 8.90 9.31
N CYS A 630 -2.91 7.76 9.62
CA CYS A 630 -3.56 6.57 10.18
C CYS A 630 -3.47 6.45 11.70
N ALA A 631 -2.79 7.39 12.38
CA ALA A 631 -2.69 7.42 13.83
C ALA A 631 -4.03 7.89 14.43
N GLY A 632 -5.02 7.01 14.43
CA GLY A 632 -6.21 7.17 15.25
C GLY A 632 -5.86 6.95 16.72
N TYR A 633 -6.36 7.83 17.58
CA TYR A 633 -6.29 7.61 19.03
C TYR A 633 -7.45 6.71 19.43
N PRO A 634 -7.24 5.66 20.23
CA PRO A 634 -8.35 4.96 20.87
C PRO A 634 -9.23 5.99 21.58
N THR A 635 -10.52 5.93 21.28
CA THR A 635 -11.60 6.66 21.96
C THR A 635 -11.39 6.65 23.46
N ARG A 636 -11.02 7.79 24.04
CA ARG A 636 -11.03 8.02 25.49
C ARG A 636 -11.93 9.19 25.77
N ARG A 637 -12.83 9.02 26.74
CA ARG A 637 -13.50 10.16 27.38
C ARG A 637 -12.73 10.47 28.66
N PRO A 638 -12.15 11.66 28.80
CA PRO A 638 -11.72 12.17 30.08
C PRO A 638 -12.84 12.03 31.13
N PHE A 639 -12.51 11.88 32.41
CA PHE A 639 -13.52 11.76 33.46
C PHE A 639 -14.52 12.93 33.42
N TYR A 640 -14.07 14.16 33.14
CA TYR A 640 -14.98 15.29 32.90
C TYR A 640 -16.00 15.06 31.76
N GLU A 641 -15.65 14.41 30.66
CA GLU A 641 -16.59 14.14 29.55
C GLU A 641 -17.60 13.05 29.90
N PHE A 642 -17.17 12.04 30.67
CA PHE A 642 -18.08 11.06 31.24
C PHE A 642 -19.09 11.75 32.17
N LEU A 643 -18.64 12.65 33.04
CA LEU A 643 -19.51 13.42 33.93
C LEU A 643 -20.46 14.35 33.19
N ASN A 644 -20.00 15.06 32.16
CA ASN A 644 -20.86 15.93 31.36
C ASN A 644 -22.01 15.17 30.68
N ARG A 645 -21.77 13.91 30.29
CA ARG A 645 -22.76 13.13 29.53
C ARG A 645 -23.63 12.23 30.40
N PHE A 646 -23.06 11.65 31.46
CA PHE A 646 -23.72 10.67 32.31
C PHE A 646 -24.01 11.19 33.72
N GLY A 647 -23.57 12.39 34.06
CA GLY A 647 -23.87 13.02 35.36
C GLY A 647 -25.36 13.26 35.59
N LEU A 648 -26.14 13.44 34.52
CA LEU A 648 -27.61 13.50 34.57
C LEU A 648 -28.25 12.21 35.10
N LEU A 649 -27.55 11.08 35.04
CA LEU A 649 -28.05 9.79 35.53
C LEU A 649 -28.01 9.67 37.05
N ALA A 650 -27.20 10.51 37.71
CA ALA A 650 -27.11 10.63 39.16
C ALA A 650 -26.71 12.08 39.55
N PRO A 651 -27.60 13.07 39.39
CA PRO A 651 -27.29 14.51 39.57
C PRO A 651 -26.71 14.85 40.95
N GLU A 652 -27.16 14.15 41.98
CA GLU A 652 -26.66 14.25 43.36
C GLU A 652 -25.17 13.90 43.53
N VAL A 653 -24.58 13.17 42.57
CA VAL A 653 -23.13 12.88 42.57
C VAL A 653 -22.31 14.10 42.13
N LEU A 654 -22.95 15.06 41.46
CA LEU A 654 -22.33 16.31 41.01
C LEU A 654 -22.46 17.45 42.03
N GLU A 655 -23.28 17.29 43.09
CA GLU A 655 -23.58 18.34 44.09
C GLU A 655 -22.51 18.50 45.20
N GLY A 656 -21.24 18.17 44.91
CA GLY A 656 -20.12 18.36 45.83
C GLY A 656 -18.78 18.46 45.13
N SER A 657 -17.75 18.98 45.81
CA SER A 657 -16.37 18.99 45.31
C SER A 657 -15.80 17.57 45.35
N TYR A 658 -16.01 16.82 44.27
CA TYR A 658 -15.49 15.46 44.10
C TYR A 658 -14.42 15.43 43.02
N GLU A 659 -13.40 14.60 43.22
CA GLU A 659 -12.43 14.26 42.18
C GLU A 659 -13.15 13.51 41.04
N GLU A 660 -12.90 13.89 39.79
CA GLU A 660 -13.72 13.48 38.63
C GLU A 660 -13.86 11.95 38.50
N LYS A 661 -12.79 11.21 38.83
CA LYS A 661 -12.77 9.74 38.85
C LYS A 661 -13.76 9.14 39.86
N SER A 662 -13.85 9.74 41.06
CA SER A 662 -14.75 9.30 42.13
C SER A 662 -16.22 9.52 41.75
N ALA A 663 -16.52 10.65 41.11
CA ALA A 663 -17.86 10.94 40.62
C ALA A 663 -18.28 9.97 39.49
N CYS A 664 -17.39 9.63 38.55
CA CYS A 664 -17.68 8.65 37.51
C CYS A 664 -18.01 7.27 38.10
N LYS A 665 -17.21 6.81 39.05
CA LYS A 665 -17.39 5.52 39.75
C LYS A 665 -18.74 5.44 40.46
N LYS A 666 -19.13 6.49 41.20
CA LYS A 666 -20.43 6.54 41.89
C LYS A 666 -21.62 6.47 40.95
N ILE A 667 -21.54 7.13 39.79
CA ILE A 667 -22.59 7.04 38.75
C ILE A 667 -22.73 5.61 38.25
N LEU A 668 -21.61 4.93 37.98
CA LEU A 668 -21.58 3.54 37.48
C LEU A 668 -22.11 2.54 38.51
N GLU A 669 -21.66 2.66 39.77
CA GLU A 669 -22.13 1.83 40.89
C GLU A 669 -23.63 1.99 41.13
N LYS A 670 -24.14 3.23 41.08
CA LYS A 670 -25.56 3.52 41.29
C LYS A 670 -26.44 2.97 40.17
N LYS A 671 -25.90 2.79 38.97
CA LYS A 671 -26.59 2.14 37.85
C LYS A 671 -26.40 0.62 37.82
N GLY A 672 -25.75 0.04 38.83
CA GLY A 672 -25.61 -1.40 38.96
C GLY A 672 -24.72 -2.03 37.88
N LEU A 673 -23.95 -1.21 37.16
CA LEU A 673 -23.00 -1.69 36.16
C LEU A 673 -21.84 -2.33 36.91
N LYS A 674 -21.50 -3.58 36.59
CA LYS A 674 -20.39 -4.32 37.20
C LYS A 674 -19.28 -4.47 36.16
N GLY A 675 -18.03 -4.57 36.62
CA GLY A 675 -16.86 -4.79 35.74
C GLY A 675 -16.26 -3.52 35.13
N PHE A 676 -16.64 -2.32 35.58
CA PHE A 676 -15.91 -1.08 35.26
C PHE A 676 -14.65 -0.99 36.13
N GLN A 677 -13.54 -0.48 35.59
CA GLN A 677 -12.30 -0.20 36.31
C GLN A 677 -11.97 1.29 36.26
#